data_AF-A0A6L9L555-F1
#
_entry.id   AF-A0A6L9L555-F1
#
_cell.length_a   1.000
_cell.length_b   1.000
_cell.length_c   1.000
_cell.angle_alpha   90.00
_cell.angle_beta   90.00
_cell.angle_gamma   90.00
#
_symmetry.space_group_name_H-M   'P 1'
#
loop_
_entity.id
_entity.type
_entity.pdbx_description
1 polymer ?
#
loop_
_entity_poly.entity_id
_entity_poly.type
_entity_poly.pdbx_seq_one_letter_code
_entity_poly.pdbx_strand_id
1 'polypeptide(L)'
;MKPGDIPPDGHPDRQAFEEAETEKCLIGVNINGVPLVGSLYYHLCHHLLMVDTDDERRPRLAMRPNLRDNDWIIHTEYDLARLAKEIFCVGGARQIGKTDNMVSMCCRQLKLIRNSEIVGLFSIKADKETFTKKLNVGMNYSLTPDSDGRVFEDIFYMPSIDKTWAKTEVKFGLKQKDNTEQIWSRIFLYLTEEGNNDQVGAGKSTTWYFFDEIAKAPFISAHDAIIPALKGKYGLRSAPFMAFTGGNVEKSQDAKSFYLNPEANNIRTYTNDGKKTGLFVGGWYRQDLKQITTLGEYLVKKGLLDYNPGGELGNFPMEETDFEKANRVLDEEFAKAEKSDDKKSSNNAQMFAPRTIDQMFLTSSANPFEEYKEGMTKHRDWLRENPQGRAVDLFYIGDEKAGDVGWKLSNKVPIANYPTQKSDKLDAAIIMYEEPRHKDAYYLHAGGLDPYNTASTSTSPSLGAFYLYRRRYEDISDPFQDTMVLSYVARPGGSTNIFFHTIRKILILYGGKMLHEVSNDMVLNFFDERQEAEKFLVETWSLQQTINPKSKAASSYGLAPTERNIAYWLGASVEYAGEVLRVDKITDASGNVTSENIIYGYTRWLDPVLIDEYLAIDPSNIKGNYDRAVGNGHALAYMKYLNKYFPMAILKPEPKPVTEQKRTPSNAWMGLDPQKSLGQAGSGKTSSSRKSPFGFRRR
;
A
#
# COMPACT_ATOMS: atom_id res chain seq x y z
N MET A 1 21.38 41.66 10.11
CA MET A 1 21.42 43.01 9.53
C MET A 1 20.38 43.89 10.21
N LYS A 2 20.80 44.98 10.83
CA LYS A 2 19.92 45.98 11.44
C LYS A 2 19.49 47.00 10.37
N PRO A 3 18.31 47.61 10.48
CA PRO A 3 17.84 48.62 9.52
C PRO A 3 18.77 49.83 9.32
N GLY A 4 19.61 50.15 10.31
CA GLY A 4 20.64 51.20 10.19
C GLY A 4 21.91 50.79 9.41
N ASP A 5 22.04 49.51 9.06
CA ASP A 5 23.20 48.98 8.32
C ASP A 5 23.00 49.07 6.79
N ILE A 6 21.82 49.48 6.33
CA ILE A 6 21.46 49.60 4.92
C ILE A 6 21.63 51.07 4.51
N PRO A 7 22.49 51.41 3.53
CA PRO A 7 22.58 52.78 3.01
C PRO A 7 21.19 53.24 2.52
N PRO A 8 20.75 54.48 2.75
CA PRO A 8 19.42 54.91 2.30
C PRO A 8 19.32 55.01 0.77
N ASP A 9 18.10 55.03 0.24
CA ASP A 9 17.83 55.24 -1.18
C ASP A 9 18.53 56.49 -1.73
N GLY A 10 19.25 56.34 -2.84
CA GLY A 10 20.02 57.42 -3.47
C GLY A 10 21.41 57.68 -2.87
N HIS A 11 21.82 56.96 -1.82
CA HIS A 11 23.19 57.01 -1.30
C HIS A 11 24.18 56.39 -2.32
N PRO A 12 25.37 56.98 -2.55
CA PRO A 12 26.35 56.46 -3.52
C PRO A 12 26.73 54.98 -3.29
N ASP A 13 26.78 54.56 -2.03
CA ASP A 13 27.17 53.18 -1.67
C ASP A 13 26.01 52.17 -1.75
N ARG A 14 24.77 52.61 -2.01
CA ARG A 14 23.59 51.73 -2.02
C ARG A 14 23.73 50.61 -3.03
N GLN A 15 24.12 50.94 -4.27
CA GLN A 15 24.26 49.96 -5.33
C GLN A 15 25.33 48.92 -5.00
N ALA A 16 26.50 49.37 -4.53
CA ALA A 16 27.58 48.47 -4.14
C ALA A 16 27.17 47.54 -2.98
N PHE A 17 26.38 48.05 -2.03
CA PHE A 17 25.80 47.26 -0.95
C PHE A 17 24.82 46.19 -1.47
N GLU A 18 23.89 46.57 -2.35
CA GLU A 18 22.91 45.64 -2.94
C GLU A 18 23.59 44.53 -3.78
N GLU A 19 24.62 44.89 -4.55
CA GLU A 19 25.43 43.94 -5.32
C GLU A 19 26.16 42.96 -4.40
N ALA A 20 26.79 43.46 -3.32
CA ALA A 20 27.47 42.61 -2.34
C ALA A 20 26.50 41.68 -1.60
N GLU A 21 25.33 42.17 -1.17
CA GLU A 21 24.31 41.32 -0.53
C GLU A 21 23.74 40.28 -1.49
N THR A 22 23.56 40.65 -2.77
CA THR A 22 23.15 39.71 -3.82
C THR A 22 24.18 38.60 -3.94
N GLU A 23 25.47 38.94 -4.04
CA GLU A 23 26.55 37.97 -4.14
C GLU A 23 26.54 37.01 -2.93
N LYS A 24 26.48 37.51 -1.70
CA LYS A 24 26.40 36.69 -0.48
C LYS A 24 25.22 35.72 -0.51
N CYS A 25 24.05 36.18 -0.96
CA CYS A 25 22.88 35.32 -1.13
C CYS A 25 23.09 34.27 -2.24
N LEU A 26 23.83 34.59 -3.30
CA LEU A 26 24.05 33.69 -4.44
C LEU A 26 25.12 32.63 -4.18
N ILE A 27 26.30 33.03 -3.70
CA ILE A 27 27.47 32.16 -3.56
C ILE A 27 27.72 31.71 -2.12
N GLY A 28 27.14 32.39 -1.13
CA GLY A 28 27.42 32.17 0.28
C GLY A 28 28.47 33.11 0.84
N VAL A 29 28.81 32.89 2.10
CA VAL A 29 29.83 33.65 2.83
C VAL A 29 30.75 32.68 3.57
N ASN A 30 32.01 33.03 3.68
CA ASN A 30 32.91 32.38 4.61
C ASN A 30 33.10 33.30 5.82
N ILE A 31 32.77 32.82 7.01
CA ILE A 31 32.94 33.59 8.24
C ILE A 31 33.80 32.74 9.18
N ASN A 32 34.99 33.25 9.51
CA ASN A 32 35.98 32.58 10.37
C ASN A 32 36.34 31.15 9.91
N GLY A 33 36.45 30.92 8.59
CA GLY A 33 36.77 29.62 8.01
C GLY A 33 35.56 28.72 7.78
N VAL A 34 34.37 29.11 8.26
CA VAL A 34 33.14 28.33 8.14
C VAL A 34 32.36 28.80 6.91
N PRO A 35 32.13 27.93 5.91
CA PRO A 35 31.29 28.27 4.77
C PRO A 35 29.81 28.21 5.16
N LEU A 36 29.10 29.33 5.03
CA LEU A 36 27.65 29.40 5.06
C LEU A 36 27.15 29.48 3.62
N VAL A 37 26.32 28.51 3.23
CA VAL A 37 25.74 28.46 1.88
C VAL A 37 24.82 29.65 1.63
N GLY A 38 24.84 30.19 0.41
CA GLY A 38 24.09 31.42 0.09
C GLY A 38 22.58 31.31 0.30
N SER A 39 22.03 30.11 0.15
CA SER A 39 20.61 29.86 0.45
C SER A 39 20.28 30.02 1.94
N LEU A 40 21.17 29.60 2.84
CA LEU A 40 21.02 29.77 4.29
C LEU A 40 21.23 31.23 4.69
N TYR A 41 22.23 31.90 4.10
CA TYR A 41 22.44 33.33 4.31
C TYR A 41 21.18 34.13 3.93
N TYR A 42 20.61 33.86 2.77
CA TYR A 42 19.33 34.47 2.36
C TYR A 42 18.20 34.16 3.36
N HIS A 43 18.08 32.90 3.78
CA HIS A 43 17.05 32.48 4.73
C HIS A 43 17.10 33.28 6.04
N LEU A 44 18.29 33.45 6.60
CA LEU A 44 18.48 34.13 7.88
C LEU A 44 18.41 35.66 7.77
N CYS A 45 18.96 36.23 6.69
CA CYS A 45 19.14 37.68 6.58
C CYS A 45 17.98 38.40 5.87
N HIS A 46 17.32 37.73 4.93
CA HIS A 46 16.42 38.37 3.95
C HIS A 46 15.04 37.70 3.83
N HIS A 47 14.88 36.46 4.29
CA HIS A 47 13.58 35.78 4.27
C HIS A 47 12.75 36.12 5.51
N LEU A 48 11.43 36.27 5.32
CA LEU A 48 10.46 36.47 6.39
C LEU A 48 9.53 35.26 6.44
N LEU A 49 9.26 34.79 7.66
CA LEU A 49 8.26 33.77 7.93
C LEU A 49 7.48 34.10 9.20
N MET A 50 6.33 33.45 9.38
CA MET A 50 5.51 33.62 10.58
C MET A 50 6.13 32.82 11.74
N VAL A 51 6.76 33.52 12.68
CA VAL A 51 7.34 32.96 13.90
C VAL A 51 6.35 33.12 15.05
N ASP A 52 6.27 32.11 15.90
CA ASP A 52 5.43 32.13 17.10
C ASP A 52 6.04 33.06 18.16
N THR A 53 5.20 33.78 18.90
CA THR A 53 5.64 34.71 19.95
C THR A 53 4.86 34.47 21.24
N ASP A 54 5.47 34.85 22.36
CA ASP A 54 4.84 34.78 23.69
C ASP A 54 3.78 35.90 23.92
N ASP A 55 3.54 36.78 22.93
CA ASP A 55 2.48 37.80 23.01
C ASP A 55 1.12 37.17 22.67
N GLU A 56 0.28 36.97 23.68
CA GLU A 56 -1.10 36.47 23.52
C GLU A 56 -1.94 37.27 22.52
N ARG A 57 -1.65 38.57 22.33
CA ARG A 57 -2.37 39.44 21.38
C ARG A 57 -1.84 39.31 19.96
N ARG A 58 -0.59 38.89 19.79
CA ARG A 58 0.09 38.67 18.50
C ARG A 58 0.86 37.36 18.53
N PRO A 59 0.16 36.22 18.63
CA PRO A 59 0.82 34.92 18.86
C PRO A 59 1.73 34.52 17.70
N ARG A 60 1.63 35.17 16.54
CA ARG A 60 2.55 35.00 15.40
C ARG A 60 2.88 36.32 14.75
N LEU A 61 4.16 36.54 14.47
CA LEU A 61 4.68 37.72 13.77
C LEU A 61 5.53 37.33 12.56
N ALA A 62 5.45 38.12 11.49
CA ALA A 62 6.35 37.97 10.37
C ALA A 62 7.72 38.55 10.76
N MET A 63 8.73 37.69 10.86
CA MET A 63 10.09 38.08 11.19
C MET A 63 11.11 37.15 10.50
N ARG A 64 12.40 37.51 10.62
CA ARG A 64 13.47 36.63 10.17
C ARG A 64 13.51 35.36 11.03
N PRO A 65 13.80 34.20 10.42
CA PRO A 65 13.88 32.96 11.17
C PRO A 65 15.03 33.00 12.17
N ASN A 66 14.81 32.38 13.34
CA ASN A 66 15.90 31.95 14.20
C ASN A 66 16.71 30.87 13.47
N LEU A 67 18.03 30.84 13.65
CA LEU A 67 18.84 29.76 13.10
C LEU A 67 18.59 28.50 13.91
N ARG A 68 18.05 27.47 13.25
CA ARG A 68 17.89 26.13 13.82
C ARG A 68 18.81 25.14 13.14
N ASP A 69 19.21 24.11 13.87
CA ASP A 69 20.05 23.03 13.33
C ASP A 69 19.44 22.33 12.10
N ASN A 70 18.11 22.16 12.03
CA ASN A 70 17.42 21.62 10.87
C ASN A 70 17.52 22.53 9.64
N ASP A 71 17.50 23.86 9.80
CA ASP A 71 17.68 24.80 8.68
C ASP A 71 19.12 24.74 8.16
N TRP A 72 20.09 24.66 9.08
CA TRP A 72 21.50 24.43 8.73
C TRP A 72 21.68 23.15 7.91
N ILE A 73 21.14 22.02 8.39
CA ILE A 73 21.23 20.71 7.73
C ILE A 73 20.59 20.77 6.34
N ILE A 74 19.32 21.22 6.25
CA ILE A 74 18.57 21.20 5.00
C ILE A 74 19.23 22.09 3.94
N HIS A 75 19.64 23.31 4.30
CA HIS A 75 20.26 24.22 3.34
C HIS A 75 21.63 23.73 2.86
N THR A 76 22.45 23.20 3.78
CA THR A 76 23.79 22.68 3.45
C THR A 76 23.70 21.46 2.55
N GLU A 77 22.87 20.48 2.92
CA GLU A 77 22.72 19.24 2.16
C GLU A 77 22.06 19.45 0.79
N TYR A 78 21.11 20.40 0.70
CA TYR A 78 20.57 20.83 -0.58
C TYR A 78 21.66 21.44 -1.49
N ASP A 79 22.54 22.27 -0.95
CA ASP A 79 23.62 22.88 -1.74
C ASP A 79 24.60 21.82 -2.25
N LEU A 80 24.92 20.82 -1.43
CA LEU A 80 25.74 19.69 -1.84
C LEU A 80 25.07 18.87 -2.97
N ALA A 81 23.76 18.60 -2.88
CA ALA A 81 23.01 17.96 -3.96
C ALA A 81 23.03 18.80 -5.26
N ARG A 82 22.88 20.12 -5.14
CA ARG A 82 22.95 21.05 -6.27
C ARG A 82 24.32 21.02 -6.96
N LEU A 83 25.40 21.02 -6.18
CA LEU A 83 26.76 20.92 -6.71
C LEU A 83 27.01 19.56 -7.39
N ALA A 84 26.50 18.48 -6.81
CA ALA A 84 26.61 17.12 -7.34
C ALA A 84 25.68 16.82 -8.53
N LYS A 85 24.74 17.71 -8.87
CA LYS A 85 23.70 17.49 -9.89
C LYS A 85 22.77 16.32 -9.55
N GLU A 86 22.46 16.17 -8.26
CA GLU A 86 21.60 15.14 -7.70
C GLU A 86 20.26 15.73 -7.24
N ILE A 87 19.27 14.87 -7.01
CA ILE A 87 18.00 15.22 -6.39
C ILE A 87 18.20 15.31 -4.88
N PHE A 88 17.65 16.35 -4.26
CA PHE A 88 17.58 16.48 -2.82
C PHE A 88 16.21 15.96 -2.34
N CYS A 89 16.19 14.78 -1.72
CA CYS A 89 14.98 14.18 -1.16
C CYS A 89 15.08 14.08 0.36
N VAL A 90 14.22 14.78 1.07
CA VAL A 90 14.18 14.84 2.54
C VAL A 90 12.86 14.29 3.08
N GLY A 91 12.96 13.23 3.89
CA GLY A 91 11.86 12.59 4.59
C GLY A 91 12.04 12.69 6.10
N GLY A 92 10.94 12.67 6.85
CA GLY A 92 11.00 12.53 8.30
C GLY A 92 9.86 13.22 9.03
N ALA A 93 10.15 13.73 10.23
CA ALA A 93 9.15 14.21 11.17
C ALA A 93 8.37 15.45 10.70
N ARG A 94 7.23 15.70 11.34
CA ARG A 94 6.56 17.00 11.28
C ARG A 94 7.36 18.04 12.08
N GLN A 95 7.07 19.32 11.84
CA GLN A 95 7.68 20.46 12.57
C GLN A 95 9.21 20.61 12.46
N ILE A 96 9.81 20.13 11.35
CA ILE A 96 11.23 20.30 11.04
C ILE A 96 11.48 21.39 9.96
N GLY A 97 10.49 22.22 9.65
CA GLY A 97 10.64 23.35 8.74
C GLY A 97 10.81 23.03 7.24
N LYS A 98 10.54 21.80 6.76
CA LYS A 98 10.69 21.40 5.33
C LYS A 98 10.09 22.41 4.35
N THR A 99 8.78 22.69 4.48
CA THR A 99 8.09 23.64 3.61
C THR A 99 8.61 25.07 3.77
N ASP A 100 9.01 25.50 4.96
CA ASP A 100 9.55 26.86 5.19
C ASP A 100 10.90 27.06 4.50
N ASN A 101 11.79 26.07 4.61
CA ASN A 101 13.09 26.06 3.91
C ASN A 101 12.89 26.06 2.38
N MET A 102 11.94 25.27 1.89
CA MET A 102 11.60 25.22 0.46
C MET A 102 11.02 26.56 -0.04
N VAL A 103 10.14 27.20 0.73
CA VAL A 103 9.61 28.54 0.43
C VAL A 103 10.71 29.59 0.44
N SER A 104 11.63 29.54 1.41
CA SER A 104 12.80 30.42 1.48
C SER A 104 13.66 30.34 0.21
N MET A 105 14.00 29.12 -0.21
CA MET A 105 14.73 28.90 -1.47
C MET A 105 13.93 29.35 -2.69
N CYS A 106 12.61 29.16 -2.70
CA CYS A 106 11.74 29.66 -3.75
C CYS A 106 11.78 31.20 -3.85
N CYS A 107 11.62 31.91 -2.72
CA CYS A 107 11.71 33.37 -2.67
C CYS A 107 13.07 33.86 -3.17
N ARG A 108 14.15 33.20 -2.75
CA ARG A 108 15.51 33.51 -3.21
C ARG A 108 15.63 33.43 -4.73
N GLN A 109 15.10 32.36 -5.34
CA GLN A 109 15.11 32.20 -6.79
C GLN A 109 14.30 33.32 -7.46
N LEU A 110 13.07 33.58 -6.98
CA LEU A 110 12.18 34.57 -7.58
C LEU A 110 12.71 36.00 -7.51
N LYS A 111 13.37 36.36 -6.39
CA LYS A 111 13.88 37.71 -6.15
C LYS A 111 15.24 37.95 -6.80
N LEU A 112 16.15 36.98 -6.76
CA LEU A 112 17.56 37.19 -7.15
C LEU A 112 17.92 36.67 -8.54
N ILE A 113 17.20 35.68 -9.08
CA ILE A 113 17.56 35.05 -10.35
C ILE A 113 16.66 35.57 -11.47
N ARG A 114 17.23 36.44 -12.30
CA ARG A 114 16.52 36.98 -13.47
C ARG A 114 16.19 35.86 -14.47
N ASN A 115 14.98 35.94 -15.04
CA ASN A 115 14.40 34.95 -15.95
C ASN A 115 14.23 33.57 -15.31
N SER A 116 14.16 33.46 -13.98
CA SER A 116 13.89 32.17 -13.35
C SER A 116 12.46 31.72 -13.63
N GLU A 117 12.31 30.50 -14.14
CA GLU A 117 11.05 29.78 -14.20
C GLU A 117 11.06 28.66 -13.16
N ILE A 118 10.18 28.76 -12.17
CA ILE A 118 10.07 27.81 -11.07
C ILE A 118 8.85 26.93 -11.30
N VAL A 119 8.98 25.61 -11.09
CA VAL A 119 7.83 24.69 -11.09
C VAL A 119 7.67 24.09 -9.70
N GLY A 120 6.48 24.24 -9.13
CA GLY A 120 6.07 23.61 -7.87
C GLY A 120 4.92 22.64 -8.10
N LEU A 121 5.09 21.40 -7.67
CA LEU A 121 4.05 20.38 -7.71
C LEU A 121 3.51 20.07 -6.31
N PHE A 122 2.21 19.78 -6.24
CA PHE A 122 1.53 19.34 -5.04
C PHE A 122 0.50 18.27 -5.38
N SER A 123 0.36 17.28 -4.51
CA SER A 123 -0.62 16.21 -4.70
C SER A 123 -2.05 16.68 -4.45
N ILE A 124 -2.24 17.54 -3.46
CA ILE A 124 -3.55 18.03 -3.01
C ILE A 124 -3.58 19.55 -2.87
N LYS A 125 -4.78 20.13 -2.99
CA LYS A 125 -5.00 21.58 -2.94
C LYS A 125 -4.57 22.21 -1.61
N ALA A 126 -4.79 21.54 -0.50
CA ALA A 126 -4.47 22.06 0.84
C ALA A 126 -2.97 22.34 1.02
N ASP A 127 -2.11 21.52 0.42
CA ASP A 127 -0.66 21.69 0.49
C ASP A 127 -0.20 22.87 -0.37
N LYS A 128 -0.75 23.00 -1.59
CA LYS A 128 -0.55 24.18 -2.44
C LYS A 128 -0.99 25.47 -1.72
N GLU A 129 -2.13 25.45 -1.05
CA GLU A 129 -2.63 26.61 -0.28
C GLU A 129 -1.71 26.95 0.91
N THR A 130 -1.17 25.95 1.59
CA THR A 130 -0.22 26.14 2.68
C THR A 130 1.09 26.75 2.18
N PHE A 131 1.64 26.24 1.08
CA PHE A 131 2.83 26.78 0.45
C PHE A 131 2.64 28.22 -0.02
N THR A 132 1.54 28.50 -0.73
CA THR A 132 1.25 29.85 -1.26
C THR A 132 1.05 30.88 -0.15
N LYS A 133 0.43 30.51 0.98
CA LYS A 133 0.33 31.39 2.16
C LYS A 133 1.71 31.77 2.70
N LYS A 134 2.61 30.80 2.85
CA LYS A 134 3.98 31.04 3.32
C LYS A 134 4.79 31.85 2.32
N LEU A 135 4.68 31.54 1.02
CA LEU A 135 5.31 32.29 -0.06
C LEU A 135 4.86 33.76 -0.06
N ASN A 136 3.56 34.01 0.15
CA ASN A 136 3.02 35.36 0.23
C ASN A 136 3.62 36.16 1.40
N VAL A 137 3.92 35.49 2.53
CA VAL A 137 4.64 36.14 3.64
C VAL A 137 6.05 36.54 3.20
N GLY A 138 6.83 35.60 2.66
CA GLY A 138 8.20 35.86 2.23
C GLY A 138 8.34 36.87 1.08
N MET A 139 7.30 37.02 0.23
CA MET A 139 7.30 37.96 -0.89
C MET A 139 6.78 39.35 -0.55
N ASN A 140 5.80 39.49 0.38
CA ASN A 140 5.02 40.73 0.52
C ASN A 140 5.04 41.38 1.92
N TYR A 141 5.64 40.77 2.95
CA TYR A 141 5.60 41.32 4.33
C TYR A 141 6.68 42.37 4.65
N SER A 142 7.27 43.01 3.64
CA SER A 142 8.30 44.06 3.74
C SER A 142 7.85 45.37 4.39
N LEU A 143 6.69 45.42 5.04
CA LEU A 143 6.12 46.62 5.65
C LEU A 143 5.74 46.45 7.12
N THR A 144 6.13 45.34 7.75
CA THR A 144 5.81 45.08 9.16
C THR A 144 6.93 45.60 10.05
N PRO A 145 6.65 46.51 11.00
CA PRO A 145 7.63 46.88 12.02
C PRO A 145 8.00 45.66 12.86
N ASP A 146 9.29 45.47 13.15
CA ASP A 146 9.75 44.49 14.14
C ASP A 146 9.24 44.85 15.55
N SER A 147 9.56 44.01 16.55
CA SER A 147 9.19 44.25 17.96
C SER A 147 9.70 45.59 18.52
N ASP A 148 10.73 46.18 17.89
CA ASP A 148 11.32 47.47 18.24
C ASP A 148 10.73 48.63 17.42
N GLY A 149 9.71 48.39 16.59
CA GLY A 149 9.06 49.38 15.74
C GLY A 149 9.82 49.72 14.46
N ARG A 150 10.81 48.91 14.05
CA ARG A 150 11.62 49.17 12.85
C ARG A 150 11.01 48.50 11.61
N VAL A 151 10.80 49.28 10.55
CA VAL A 151 10.33 48.75 9.26
C VAL A 151 11.48 48.02 8.57
N PHE A 152 11.23 46.79 8.12
CA PHE A 152 12.19 46.02 7.33
C PHE A 152 12.25 46.58 5.90
N GLU A 153 13.43 47.03 5.47
CA GLU A 153 13.64 47.39 4.08
C GLU A 153 14.05 46.15 3.27
N ASP A 154 13.14 45.67 2.40
CA ASP A 154 13.43 44.56 1.49
C ASP A 154 14.18 45.09 0.26
N ILE A 155 15.51 45.07 0.33
CA ILE A 155 16.39 45.48 -0.78
C ILE A 155 16.22 44.62 -2.05
N PHE A 156 15.57 43.45 -1.92
CA PHE A 156 15.27 42.55 -3.04
C PHE A 156 13.79 42.53 -3.39
N TYR A 157 13.05 43.59 -3.04
CA TYR A 157 11.62 43.67 -3.27
C TYR A 157 11.28 43.41 -4.75
N MET A 158 10.46 42.39 -4.96
CA MET A 158 10.04 41.94 -6.28
C MET A 158 8.52 41.72 -6.28
N PRO A 159 7.73 42.70 -6.73
CA PRO A 159 6.28 42.61 -6.63
C PRO A 159 5.70 41.56 -7.57
N SER A 160 4.60 40.94 -7.16
CA SER A 160 3.78 40.12 -8.05
C SER A 160 3.02 41.01 -9.03
N ILE A 161 3.15 40.75 -10.33
CA ILE A 161 2.35 41.40 -11.38
C ILE A 161 0.91 40.86 -11.32
N ASP A 162 0.78 39.54 -11.11
CA ASP A 162 -0.51 38.89 -10.93
C ASP A 162 -1.02 39.04 -9.49
N LYS A 163 -2.25 39.53 -9.33
CA LYS A 163 -2.86 39.79 -8.01
C LYS A 163 -3.45 38.56 -7.32
N THR A 164 -3.43 37.39 -7.97
CA THR A 164 -4.07 36.17 -7.47
C THR A 164 -3.18 34.96 -7.63
N TRP A 165 -3.12 34.17 -6.55
CA TRP A 165 -2.44 32.89 -6.47
C TRP A 165 -3.31 31.72 -6.96
N ALA A 166 -4.55 31.99 -7.39
CA ALA A 166 -5.45 30.97 -7.96
C ALA A 166 -5.00 30.53 -9.37
N LYS A 167 -4.24 31.39 -10.06
CA LYS A 167 -3.65 31.04 -11.36
C LYS A 167 -2.57 29.99 -11.19
N THR A 168 -2.40 29.19 -12.23
CA THR A 168 -1.29 28.23 -12.32
C THR A 168 0.05 28.94 -12.49
N GLU A 169 0.08 30.03 -13.25
CA GLU A 169 1.26 30.89 -13.44
C GLU A 169 1.08 32.19 -12.65
N VAL A 170 2.13 32.57 -11.92
CA VAL A 170 2.24 33.88 -11.27
C VAL A 170 3.53 34.54 -11.73
N LYS A 171 3.41 35.74 -12.31
CA LYS A 171 4.53 36.54 -12.80
C LYS A 171 4.97 37.57 -11.76
N PHE A 172 6.27 37.77 -11.65
CA PHE A 172 6.87 38.80 -10.80
C PHE A 172 7.71 39.75 -11.62
N GLY A 173 7.71 41.02 -11.24
CA GLY A 173 8.38 42.08 -11.97
C GLY A 173 7.65 43.41 -11.87
N LEU A 174 8.08 44.37 -12.69
CA LEU A 174 7.57 45.74 -12.65
C LEU A 174 6.58 45.97 -13.79
N LYS A 175 5.50 46.70 -13.48
CA LYS A 175 4.56 47.18 -14.48
C LYS A 175 4.83 48.66 -14.76
N GLN A 176 5.12 49.00 -16.01
CA GLN A 176 5.36 50.38 -16.40
C GLN A 176 4.07 51.20 -16.46
N LYS A 177 4.20 52.53 -16.55
CA LYS A 177 3.07 53.47 -16.65
C LYS A 177 2.18 53.22 -17.88
N ASP A 178 2.75 52.69 -18.96
CA ASP A 178 2.05 52.33 -20.19
C ASP A 178 1.40 50.92 -20.15
N ASN A 179 1.39 50.29 -18.98
CA ASN A 179 0.95 48.91 -18.72
C ASN A 179 1.83 47.81 -19.31
N THR A 180 3.01 48.10 -19.88
CA THR A 180 3.95 47.06 -20.28
C THR A 180 4.49 46.32 -19.07
N GLU A 181 4.57 44.99 -19.16
CA GLU A 181 5.07 44.12 -18.10
C GLU A 181 6.55 43.82 -18.31
N GLN A 182 7.41 44.27 -17.40
CA GLN A 182 8.79 43.82 -17.31
C GLN A 182 8.88 42.64 -16.37
N ILE A 183 8.76 41.43 -16.95
CA ILE A 183 8.79 40.19 -16.18
C ILE A 183 10.22 39.88 -15.76
N TRP A 184 10.42 39.73 -14.45
CA TRP A 184 11.68 39.32 -13.84
C TRP A 184 11.74 37.81 -13.65
N SER A 185 10.69 37.21 -13.08
CA SER A 185 10.63 35.78 -12.79
C SER A 185 9.19 35.26 -12.83
N ARG A 186 9.04 33.93 -12.87
CA ARG A 186 7.74 33.25 -12.92
C ARG A 186 7.76 32.02 -12.02
N ILE A 187 6.61 31.72 -11.42
CA ILE A 187 6.35 30.44 -10.77
C ILE A 187 5.11 29.78 -11.37
N PHE A 188 5.21 28.48 -11.58
CA PHE A 188 4.11 27.62 -12.00
C PHE A 188 3.77 26.65 -10.86
N LEU A 189 2.53 26.70 -10.36
CA LEU A 189 2.06 25.88 -9.24
C LEU A 189 0.94 24.94 -9.70
N TYR A 190 1.26 23.66 -9.88
CA TYR A 190 0.34 22.65 -10.39
C TYR A 190 -0.16 21.70 -9.29
N LEU A 191 -1.34 21.14 -9.53
CA LEU A 191 -1.88 20.03 -8.76
C LEU A 191 -1.79 18.77 -9.63
N THR A 192 -1.27 17.67 -9.07
CA THR A 192 -1.30 16.36 -9.75
C THR A 192 -2.63 15.64 -9.53
N GLU A 193 -3.52 16.19 -8.70
CA GLU A 193 -4.86 15.64 -8.39
C GLU A 193 -4.79 14.20 -7.91
N GLU A 194 -4.00 13.97 -6.85
CA GLU A 194 -3.73 12.63 -6.30
C GLU A 194 -3.11 11.65 -7.32
N GLY A 195 -2.32 12.17 -8.27
CA GLY A 195 -1.61 11.38 -9.28
C GLY A 195 -2.41 11.15 -10.57
N ASN A 196 -3.64 11.67 -10.67
CA ASN A 196 -4.46 11.54 -11.88
C ASN A 196 -3.95 12.40 -13.05
N ASN A 197 -3.18 13.45 -12.78
CA ASN A 197 -2.64 14.34 -13.79
C ASN A 197 -1.11 14.24 -13.82
N ASP A 198 -0.61 13.38 -14.71
CA ASP A 198 0.77 12.90 -14.76
C ASP A 198 1.67 13.69 -15.72
N GLN A 199 1.10 14.52 -16.60
CA GLN A 199 1.84 15.36 -17.56
C GLN A 199 1.86 16.85 -17.16
N VAL A 200 1.48 17.17 -15.92
CA VAL A 200 1.43 18.58 -15.46
C VAL A 200 2.81 19.21 -15.43
N GLY A 201 2.90 20.40 -16.02
CA GLY A 201 4.14 21.20 -16.07
C GLY A 201 5.17 20.76 -17.10
N ALA A 202 4.86 19.75 -17.94
CA ALA A 202 5.68 19.41 -19.10
C ALA A 202 5.84 20.61 -20.06
N GLY A 203 6.98 20.68 -20.76
CA GLY A 203 7.26 21.70 -21.79
C GLY A 203 7.66 23.09 -21.28
N LYS A 204 7.96 23.24 -19.97
CA LYS A 204 8.49 24.48 -19.39
C LYS A 204 10.02 24.55 -19.49
N SER A 205 10.60 25.74 -19.33
CA SER A 205 12.06 25.94 -19.29
C SER A 205 12.54 26.08 -17.85
N THR A 206 12.31 25.04 -17.06
CA THR A 206 12.46 25.07 -15.61
C THR A 206 13.90 25.36 -15.16
N THR A 207 14.04 26.30 -14.24
CA THR A 207 15.29 26.69 -13.57
C THR A 207 15.39 26.16 -12.15
N TRP A 208 14.25 25.99 -11.47
CA TRP A 208 14.14 25.36 -10.16
C TRP A 208 12.85 24.59 -10.02
N TYR A 209 12.91 23.41 -9.39
CA TYR A 209 11.79 22.48 -9.28
C TYR A 209 11.68 21.95 -7.85
N PHE A 210 10.46 21.91 -7.33
CA PHE A 210 10.17 21.26 -6.05
C PHE A 210 8.83 20.49 -6.09
N PHE A 211 8.74 19.49 -5.22
CA PHE A 211 7.51 18.74 -4.95
C PHE A 211 7.34 18.59 -3.43
N ASP A 212 6.31 19.22 -2.87
CA ASP A 212 5.98 19.11 -1.45
C ASP A 212 5.02 17.95 -1.17
N GLU A 213 5.20 17.30 -0.02
CA GLU A 213 4.42 16.17 0.46
C GLU A 213 4.23 15.01 -0.56
N ILE A 214 5.33 14.55 -1.16
CA ILE A 214 5.34 13.47 -2.17
C ILE A 214 4.80 12.12 -1.66
N ALA A 215 4.69 11.92 -0.35
CA ALA A 215 4.20 10.69 0.26
C ALA A 215 2.66 10.62 0.40
N LYS A 216 1.92 11.58 -0.15
CA LYS A 216 0.44 11.62 -0.05
C LYS A 216 -0.30 11.02 -1.24
N ALA A 217 0.37 10.77 -2.36
CA ALA A 217 -0.20 10.18 -3.56
C ALA A 217 0.91 9.68 -4.49
N PRO A 218 0.60 8.84 -5.50
CA PRO A 218 1.52 8.55 -6.59
C PRO A 218 2.03 9.84 -7.25
N PHE A 219 3.33 9.91 -7.52
CA PHE A 219 3.97 11.16 -7.93
C PHE A 219 5.08 10.98 -8.99
N ILE A 220 5.59 9.76 -9.18
CA ILE A 220 6.76 9.50 -10.04
C ILE A 220 6.50 9.96 -11.48
N SER A 221 5.33 9.66 -12.04
CA SER A 221 5.00 10.04 -13.42
C SER A 221 5.03 11.57 -13.63
N ALA A 222 4.46 12.33 -12.67
CA ALA A 222 4.47 13.79 -12.71
C ALA A 222 5.87 14.37 -12.53
N HIS A 223 6.68 13.77 -11.65
CA HIS A 223 8.09 14.10 -11.51
C HIS A 223 8.87 13.89 -12.81
N ASP A 224 8.71 12.73 -13.43
CA ASP A 224 9.44 12.35 -14.65
C ASP A 224 9.06 13.20 -15.86
N ALA A 225 7.84 13.76 -15.89
CA ALA A 225 7.43 14.74 -16.90
C ALA A 225 8.20 16.07 -16.80
N ILE A 226 8.66 16.46 -15.60
CA ILE A 226 9.39 17.71 -15.36
C ILE A 226 10.91 17.57 -15.56
N ILE A 227 11.47 16.40 -15.24
CA ILE A 227 12.92 16.20 -15.29
C ILE A 227 13.57 16.58 -16.63
N PRO A 228 12.99 16.25 -17.80
CA PRO A 228 13.51 16.70 -19.10
C PRO A 228 13.58 18.23 -19.23
N ALA A 229 12.59 18.95 -18.70
CA ALA A 229 12.56 20.41 -18.69
C ALA A 229 13.65 21.03 -17.81
N LEU A 230 14.12 20.32 -16.78
CA LEU A 230 15.17 20.78 -15.86
C LEU A 230 16.59 20.42 -16.34
N LYS A 231 16.73 19.42 -17.21
CA LYS A 231 18.01 19.02 -17.81
C LYS A 231 18.45 20.05 -18.87
N GLY A 232 19.72 20.40 -18.87
CA GLY A 232 20.33 21.26 -19.88
C GLY A 232 21.71 20.78 -20.31
N LYS A 233 22.45 21.69 -20.99
CA LYS A 233 23.90 21.67 -21.29
C LYS A 233 24.72 20.69 -20.43
N TYR A 234 24.65 20.96 -19.14
CA TYR A 234 25.62 20.55 -18.14
C TYR A 234 24.97 19.68 -17.04
N GLY A 235 23.96 18.88 -17.42
CA GLY A 235 23.15 18.11 -16.49
C GLY A 235 21.97 18.91 -15.93
N LEU A 236 21.55 18.62 -14.70
CA LEU A 236 20.46 19.33 -14.04
C LEU A 236 20.82 20.81 -13.81
N ARG A 237 19.94 21.74 -14.21
CA ARG A 237 20.14 23.18 -13.96
C ARG A 237 20.17 23.52 -12.48
N SER A 238 19.38 22.80 -11.68
CA SER A 238 19.37 22.84 -10.22
C SER A 238 18.96 21.48 -9.64
N ALA A 239 19.19 21.26 -8.35
CA ALA A 239 18.70 20.07 -7.65
C ALA A 239 17.18 20.18 -7.43
N PRO A 240 16.38 19.21 -7.89
CA PRO A 240 15.00 19.10 -7.45
C PRO A 240 14.90 18.94 -5.93
N PHE A 241 13.98 19.67 -5.30
CA PHE A 241 13.70 19.55 -3.86
C PHE A 241 12.43 18.71 -3.66
N MET A 242 12.60 17.49 -3.15
CA MET A 242 11.50 16.59 -2.76
C MET A 242 11.36 16.55 -1.25
N ALA A 243 10.16 16.82 -0.74
CA ALA A 243 9.89 16.81 0.70
C ALA A 243 8.70 15.91 1.02
N PHE A 244 8.75 15.20 2.14
CA PHE A 244 7.57 14.52 2.68
C PHE A 244 7.64 14.29 4.19
N THR A 245 6.47 14.04 4.77
CA THR A 245 6.32 13.53 6.14
C THR A 245 5.98 12.04 6.12
N GLY A 246 6.21 11.34 7.25
CA GLY A 246 5.75 9.96 7.41
C GLY A 246 4.26 9.85 7.09
N GLY A 247 3.92 8.90 6.23
CA GLY A 247 2.61 8.80 5.57
C GLY A 247 2.17 7.35 5.43
N ASN A 248 0.86 7.13 5.30
CA ASN A 248 0.35 5.76 5.17
C ASN A 248 0.93 5.13 3.91
N VAL A 249 1.55 3.95 4.05
CA VAL A 249 2.35 3.28 3.01
C VAL A 249 1.60 3.14 1.69
N GLU A 250 0.29 2.93 1.72
CA GLU A 250 -0.54 2.81 0.52
C GLU A 250 -0.47 4.03 -0.40
N LYS A 251 -0.49 5.24 0.18
CA LYS A 251 -0.40 6.48 -0.58
C LYS A 251 1.04 6.89 -0.86
N SER A 252 2.00 6.28 -0.16
CA SER A 252 3.41 6.62 -0.21
C SER A 252 4.29 5.55 -0.86
N GLN A 253 3.74 4.58 -1.60
CA GLN A 253 4.55 3.50 -2.21
C GLN A 253 5.63 4.05 -3.14
N ASP A 254 5.24 4.98 -4.01
CA ASP A 254 6.15 5.73 -4.89
C ASP A 254 7.24 6.43 -4.07
N ALA A 255 6.86 7.20 -3.05
CA ALA A 255 7.79 7.95 -2.21
C ALA A 255 8.76 7.03 -1.46
N LYS A 256 8.27 5.89 -0.95
CA LYS A 256 9.07 4.88 -0.27
C LYS A 256 10.08 4.26 -1.23
N SER A 257 9.64 3.81 -2.40
CA SER A 257 10.53 3.24 -3.41
C SER A 257 11.57 4.25 -3.90
N PHE A 258 11.14 5.48 -4.18
CA PHE A 258 12.01 6.57 -4.60
C PHE A 258 13.08 6.88 -3.54
N TYR A 259 12.66 7.00 -2.28
CA TYR A 259 13.53 7.34 -1.16
C TYR A 259 14.50 6.22 -0.77
N LEU A 260 14.06 4.95 -0.80
CA LEU A 260 14.87 3.78 -0.42
C LEU A 260 15.81 3.30 -1.53
N ASN A 261 15.66 3.81 -2.76
CA ASN A 261 16.52 3.48 -3.89
C ASN A 261 17.21 4.76 -4.44
N PRO A 262 18.03 5.45 -3.64
CA PRO A 262 18.51 6.79 -4.01
C PRO A 262 19.38 6.79 -5.27
N GLU A 263 20.27 5.82 -5.44
CA GLU A 263 21.14 5.72 -6.62
C GLU A 263 20.36 5.54 -7.93
N ALA A 264 19.33 4.67 -7.91
CA ALA A 264 18.49 4.43 -9.08
C ALA A 264 17.68 5.67 -9.50
N ASN A 265 17.41 6.56 -8.56
CA ASN A 265 16.61 7.77 -8.75
C ASN A 265 17.46 9.04 -8.85
N ASN A 266 18.80 8.94 -8.93
CA ASN A 266 19.73 10.08 -8.92
C ASN A 266 19.53 11.01 -7.70
N ILE A 267 19.20 10.44 -6.55
CA ILE A 267 19.07 11.15 -5.27
C ILE A 267 20.42 11.13 -4.57
N ARG A 268 20.77 12.27 -3.96
CA ARG A 268 21.92 12.36 -3.06
C ARG A 268 21.76 11.31 -1.95
N THR A 269 22.73 10.39 -1.88
CA THR A 269 22.62 9.20 -1.03
C THR A 269 23.17 9.45 0.36
N TYR A 270 22.42 9.02 1.38
CA TYR A 270 22.80 9.04 2.78
C TYR A 270 22.71 7.64 3.36
N THR A 271 23.44 7.40 4.46
CA THR A 271 23.31 6.14 5.23
C THR A 271 22.47 6.41 6.47
N ASN A 272 21.25 5.86 6.51
CA ASN A 272 20.33 5.95 7.64
C ASN A 272 19.91 4.54 8.04
N ASP A 273 19.97 4.22 9.33
CA ASP A 273 19.66 2.88 9.86
C ASP A 273 20.39 1.74 9.11
N GLY A 274 21.64 1.98 8.68
CA GLY A 274 22.44 1.02 7.91
C GLY A 274 21.99 0.82 6.45
N LYS A 275 20.97 1.55 5.98
CA LYS A 275 20.43 1.50 4.62
C LYS A 275 20.85 2.75 3.83
N LYS A 276 21.03 2.62 2.51
CA LYS A 276 21.22 3.76 1.61
C LYS A 276 19.87 4.38 1.26
N THR A 277 19.65 5.64 1.61
CA THR A 277 18.37 6.34 1.37
C THR A 277 18.58 7.82 0.99
N GLY A 278 17.47 8.56 0.79
CA GLY A 278 17.49 10.04 0.86
C GLY A 278 17.79 10.56 2.27
N LEU A 279 17.75 11.88 2.48
CA LEU A 279 18.05 12.49 3.78
C LEU A 279 16.92 12.18 4.78
N PHE A 280 17.28 11.69 5.97
CA PHE A 280 16.34 11.49 7.08
C PHE A 280 16.51 12.57 8.13
N VAL A 281 15.40 13.21 8.52
CA VAL A 281 15.38 14.15 9.65
C VAL A 281 14.27 13.71 10.61
N GLY A 282 14.67 12.95 11.63
CA GLY A 282 13.76 12.28 12.57
C GLY A 282 13.07 13.19 13.57
N GLY A 283 12.24 12.59 14.42
CA GLY A 283 11.40 13.23 15.44
C GLY A 283 12.16 14.11 16.42
N TRP A 284 13.45 13.82 16.64
CA TRP A 284 14.30 14.61 17.55
C TRP A 284 14.38 16.08 17.16
N TYR A 285 14.33 16.39 15.87
CA TYR A 285 14.55 17.73 15.34
C TYR A 285 13.32 18.65 15.42
N ARG A 286 12.22 18.20 16.05
CA ARG A 286 11.02 19.02 16.27
C ARG A 286 11.34 20.32 17.02
N GLN A 287 10.60 21.37 16.71
CA GLN A 287 10.80 22.71 17.26
C GLN A 287 10.71 22.76 18.80
N ASP A 288 9.79 22.01 19.42
CA ASP A 288 9.60 21.99 20.88
C ASP A 288 10.73 21.27 21.64
N LEU A 289 11.59 20.53 20.93
CA LEU A 289 12.66 19.72 21.50
C LEU A 289 14.04 20.41 21.43
N LYS A 290 14.07 21.68 21.01
CA LYS A 290 15.30 22.46 20.91
C LYS A 290 15.69 23.12 22.23
N GLN A 291 16.97 23.45 22.33
CA GLN A 291 17.58 24.28 23.37
C GLN A 291 18.31 25.47 22.72
N ILE A 292 18.41 26.57 23.44
CA ILE A 292 19.15 27.75 22.98
C ILE A 292 20.63 27.54 23.24
N THR A 293 21.45 27.72 22.21
CA THR A 293 22.91 27.70 22.22
C THR A 293 23.42 28.82 21.30
N THR A 294 24.70 28.76 20.94
CA THR A 294 25.33 29.65 19.98
C THR A 294 25.84 28.87 18.77
N LEU A 295 25.92 29.52 17.62
CA LEU A 295 26.46 28.92 16.40
C LEU A 295 27.90 28.43 16.60
N GLY A 296 28.73 29.17 17.35
CA GLY A 296 30.11 28.75 17.63
C GLY A 296 30.19 27.44 18.42
N GLU A 297 29.37 27.29 19.46
CA GLU A 297 29.29 26.04 20.25
C GLU A 297 28.81 24.86 19.40
N TYR A 298 27.77 25.08 18.59
CA TYR A 298 27.26 24.07 17.67
C TYR A 298 28.33 23.59 16.68
N LEU A 299 29.06 24.51 16.05
CA LEU A 299 30.10 24.18 15.06
C LEU A 299 31.25 23.38 15.68
N VAL A 300 31.68 23.74 16.89
CA VAL A 300 32.70 22.96 17.63
C VAL A 300 32.19 21.56 17.94
N LYS A 301 30.96 21.45 18.45
CA LYS A 301 30.33 20.15 18.75
C LYS A 301 30.17 19.26 17.52
N LYS A 302 29.98 19.86 16.33
CA LYS A 302 29.93 19.15 15.04
C LYS A 302 31.32 18.86 14.44
N GLY A 303 32.41 19.25 15.10
CA GLY A 303 33.77 19.06 14.60
C GLY A 303 34.09 19.89 13.36
N LEU A 304 33.31 20.96 13.12
CA LEU A 304 33.53 21.88 12.01
C LEU A 304 34.52 23.00 12.38
N LEU A 305 34.77 23.18 13.68
CA LEU A 305 35.77 24.09 14.25
C LEU A 305 36.46 23.45 15.46
N ASP A 306 37.73 23.80 15.68
CA ASP A 306 38.50 23.33 16.84
C ASP A 306 38.17 24.10 18.14
N TYR A 307 37.72 25.35 18.02
CA TYR A 307 37.35 26.21 19.14
C TYR A 307 36.25 27.20 18.74
N ASN A 308 35.49 27.70 19.72
CA ASN A 308 34.49 28.73 19.46
C ASN A 308 35.23 30.04 19.15
N PRO A 309 35.09 30.60 17.93
CA PRO A 309 35.85 31.78 17.53
C PRO A 309 35.44 33.05 18.29
N GLY A 310 34.35 33.00 19.07
CA GLY A 310 33.76 34.17 19.71
C GLY A 310 33.28 35.19 18.67
N GLY A 311 33.18 36.46 19.08
CA GLY A 311 32.71 37.55 18.22
C GLY A 311 31.24 37.40 17.80
N GLU A 312 30.84 38.14 16.78
CA GLU A 312 29.43 38.18 16.34
C GLU A 312 28.92 36.83 15.81
N LEU A 313 29.74 36.08 15.06
CA LEU A 313 29.35 34.77 14.53
C LEU A 313 29.34 33.69 15.61
N GLY A 314 30.39 33.63 16.43
CA GLY A 314 30.49 32.63 17.49
C GLY A 314 29.38 32.75 18.52
N ASN A 315 28.94 33.98 18.79
CA ASN A 315 27.85 34.29 19.73
C ASN A 315 26.46 34.37 19.06
N PHE A 316 26.35 34.06 17.76
CA PHE A 316 25.07 34.14 17.06
C PHE A 316 24.08 33.12 17.66
N PRO A 317 22.87 33.52 18.10
CA PRO A 317 21.91 32.61 18.72
C PRO A 317 21.49 31.49 17.77
N MET A 318 21.42 30.27 18.31
CA MET A 318 21.02 29.08 17.56
C MET A 318 20.14 28.18 18.42
N GLU A 319 19.11 27.60 17.81
CA GLU A 319 18.28 26.56 18.42
C GLU A 319 18.79 25.18 17.97
N GLU A 320 19.46 24.47 18.88
CA GLU A 320 19.99 23.13 18.63
C GLU A 320 19.07 22.07 19.24
N THR A 321 18.94 20.92 18.58
CA THR A 321 18.26 19.75 19.14
C THR A 321 18.95 19.23 20.41
N ASP A 322 18.16 19.13 21.49
CA ASP A 322 18.55 18.41 22.71
C ASP A 322 18.08 16.96 22.60
N PHE A 323 19.01 16.05 22.25
CA PHE A 323 18.70 14.64 22.05
C PHE A 323 18.25 13.93 23.33
N GLU A 324 18.69 14.36 24.51
CA GLU A 324 18.27 13.74 25.78
C GLU A 324 16.82 14.13 26.08
N LYS A 325 16.51 15.43 26.01
CA LYS A 325 15.14 15.94 26.13
C LYS A 325 14.23 15.29 25.07
N ALA A 326 14.69 15.23 23.83
CA ALA A 326 13.92 14.69 22.73
C ALA A 326 13.57 13.22 22.92
N ASN A 327 14.53 12.37 23.31
CA ASN A 327 14.24 10.96 23.56
C ASN A 327 13.24 10.78 24.70
N ARG A 328 13.42 11.48 25.81
CA ARG A 328 12.49 11.43 26.95
C ARG A 328 11.06 11.79 26.55
N VAL A 329 10.88 12.93 25.86
CA VAL A 329 9.55 13.39 25.44
C VAL A 329 8.91 12.44 24.44
N LEU A 330 9.66 11.97 23.44
CA LEU A 330 9.14 11.03 22.43
C LEU A 330 8.77 9.67 23.04
N ASP A 331 9.56 9.16 24.00
CA ASP A 331 9.23 7.92 24.71
C ASP A 331 7.93 8.05 25.51
N GLU A 332 7.72 9.20 26.19
CA GLU A 332 6.47 9.49 26.88
C GLU A 332 5.27 9.59 25.93
N GLU A 333 5.43 10.27 24.79
CA GLU A 333 4.39 10.39 23.75
C GLU A 333 4.03 9.04 23.14
N PHE A 334 5.02 8.19 22.81
CA PHE A 334 4.78 6.86 22.26
C PHE A 334 4.14 5.92 23.27
N ALA A 335 4.62 5.89 24.52
CA ALA A 335 4.02 5.08 25.57
C ALA A 335 2.57 5.51 25.86
N LYS A 336 2.25 6.80 25.71
CA LYS A 336 0.88 7.31 25.83
C LYS A 336 0.01 6.89 24.64
N ALA A 337 0.55 6.90 23.44
CA ALA A 337 -0.17 6.47 22.23
C ALA A 337 -0.43 4.96 22.21
N GLU A 338 0.51 4.15 22.72
CA GLU A 338 0.35 2.68 22.88
C GLU A 338 -0.73 2.30 23.89
N LYS A 339 -0.96 3.13 24.92
CA LYS A 339 -2.04 2.92 25.90
C LYS A 339 -3.43 3.24 25.35
N SER A 340 -3.53 3.85 24.17
CA SER A 340 -4.82 4.05 23.53
C SER A 340 -5.27 2.76 22.86
N ASP A 341 -6.53 2.36 23.03
CA ASP A 341 -7.10 1.16 22.39
C ASP A 341 -7.12 1.24 20.85
N ASP A 342 -6.76 2.39 20.27
CA ASP A 342 -6.68 2.64 18.84
C ASP A 342 -5.24 2.48 18.31
N LYS A 343 -4.93 1.31 17.71
CA LYS A 343 -3.64 1.05 17.04
C LYS A 343 -3.29 2.11 15.98
N LYS A 344 -4.30 2.75 15.36
CA LYS A 344 -4.07 3.82 14.37
C LYS A 344 -3.46 5.06 15.02
N SER A 345 -3.84 5.38 16.25
CA SER A 345 -3.28 6.48 17.03
C SER A 345 -1.80 6.25 17.34
N SER A 346 -1.44 5.03 17.74
CA SER A 346 -0.04 4.63 17.97
C SER A 346 0.80 4.75 16.70
N ASN A 347 0.32 4.20 15.57
CA ASN A 347 1.05 4.28 14.30
C ASN A 347 1.20 5.74 13.84
N ASN A 348 0.16 6.57 13.96
CA ASN A 348 0.25 7.99 13.61
C ASN A 348 1.27 8.75 14.46
N ALA A 349 1.33 8.49 15.77
CA ALA A 349 2.30 9.13 16.65
C ALA A 349 3.74 8.84 16.18
N GLN A 350 4.04 7.56 15.90
CA GLN A 350 5.34 7.15 15.37
C GLN A 350 5.63 7.76 13.99
N MET A 351 4.65 7.82 13.10
CA MET A 351 4.82 8.40 11.76
C MET A 351 5.00 9.92 11.77
N PHE A 352 4.43 10.63 12.74
CA PHE A 352 4.57 12.08 12.86
C PHE A 352 5.93 12.49 13.44
N ALA A 353 6.54 11.64 14.26
CA ALA A 353 7.84 11.87 14.88
C ALA A 353 8.77 10.64 14.79
N PRO A 354 9.04 10.09 13.59
CA PRO A 354 9.75 8.83 13.43
C PRO A 354 11.19 8.95 13.90
N ARG A 355 11.69 7.92 14.59
CA ARG A 355 13.10 7.76 14.96
C ARG A 355 13.85 6.84 14.01
N THR A 356 13.13 6.01 13.25
CA THR A 356 13.70 5.12 12.25
C THR A 356 13.00 5.29 10.90
N ILE A 357 13.65 4.84 9.83
CA ILE A 357 13.05 4.78 8.49
C ILE A 357 11.80 3.92 8.48
N ASP A 358 11.78 2.83 9.22
CA ASP A 358 10.64 1.92 9.27
C ASP A 358 9.43 2.58 9.96
N GLN A 359 9.65 3.39 11.00
CA GLN A 359 8.60 4.21 11.64
C GLN A 359 8.01 5.27 10.71
N MET A 360 8.82 5.80 9.78
CA MET A 360 8.37 6.77 8.78
C MET A 360 7.40 6.17 7.75
N PHE A 361 7.50 4.86 7.50
CA PHE A 361 6.68 4.13 6.53
C PHE A 361 5.87 3.01 7.21
N LEU A 362 5.23 3.29 8.34
CA LEU A 362 4.30 2.36 8.98
C LEU A 362 2.96 2.32 8.21
N THR A 363 2.43 1.13 8.01
CA THR A 363 1.04 0.97 7.57
C THR A 363 0.12 1.27 8.75
N SER A 364 -0.88 2.14 8.56
CA SER A 364 -1.97 2.26 9.56
C SER A 364 -2.84 1.00 9.61
N SER A 365 -2.75 0.20 8.54
CA SER A 365 -3.19 -1.16 8.30
C SER A 365 -2.45 -2.29 9.04
N ALA A 366 -2.99 -2.96 10.07
CA ALA A 366 -2.40 -4.23 10.52
C ALA A 366 -2.86 -5.37 9.60
N ASN A 367 -1.94 -6.15 9.03
CA ASN A 367 -2.30 -7.31 8.20
C ASN A 367 -3.24 -8.26 8.99
N PRO A 368 -4.33 -8.79 8.39
CA PRO A 368 -5.32 -9.58 9.12
C PRO A 368 -4.79 -10.92 9.67
N PHE A 369 -3.64 -11.37 9.15
CA PHE A 369 -2.96 -12.62 9.50
C PHE A 369 -1.71 -12.38 10.37
N GLU A 370 -1.51 -11.17 10.91
CA GLU A 370 -0.30 -10.83 11.70
C GLU A 370 -0.11 -11.79 12.89
N GLU A 371 -1.18 -12.25 13.52
CA GLU A 371 -1.16 -13.25 14.61
C GLU A 371 -0.54 -14.59 14.18
N TYR A 372 -0.75 -15.00 12.93
CA TYR A 372 -0.31 -16.30 12.41
C TYR A 372 0.98 -16.20 11.57
N LYS A 373 1.55 -15.00 11.43
CA LYS A 373 2.62 -14.68 10.49
C LYS A 373 3.84 -15.58 10.61
N GLU A 374 4.31 -15.83 11.83
CA GLU A 374 5.46 -16.69 12.09
C GLU A 374 5.17 -18.14 11.65
N GLY A 375 4.02 -18.67 12.04
CA GLY A 375 3.60 -20.02 11.70
C GLY A 375 3.36 -20.23 10.20
N MET A 376 2.69 -19.27 9.56
CA MET A 376 2.48 -19.25 8.11
C MET A 376 3.79 -19.16 7.33
N THR A 377 4.75 -18.36 7.81
CA THR A 377 6.10 -18.26 7.22
C THR A 377 6.82 -19.60 7.26
N LYS A 378 6.85 -20.26 8.43
CA LYS A 378 7.46 -21.60 8.58
C LYS A 378 6.78 -22.64 7.70
N HIS A 379 5.45 -22.64 7.63
CA HIS A 379 4.69 -23.57 6.79
C HIS A 379 4.96 -23.35 5.29
N ARG A 380 4.98 -22.10 4.83
CA ARG A 380 5.37 -21.75 3.46
C ARG A 380 6.77 -22.26 3.11
N ASP A 381 7.75 -22.01 3.99
CA ASP A 381 9.12 -22.43 3.74
C ASP A 381 9.23 -23.96 3.69
N TRP A 382 8.51 -24.66 4.57
CA TRP A 382 8.37 -26.12 4.51
C TRP A 382 7.75 -26.61 3.19
N LEU A 383 6.71 -25.96 2.67
CA LEU A 383 6.10 -26.30 1.37
C LEU A 383 7.06 -26.09 0.19
N ARG A 384 7.93 -25.08 0.26
CA ARG A 384 8.95 -24.84 -0.78
C ARG A 384 10.03 -25.92 -0.78
N GLU A 385 10.39 -26.42 0.40
CA GLU A 385 11.32 -27.55 0.58
C GLU A 385 10.66 -28.90 0.28
N ASN A 386 9.35 -29.01 0.49
CA ASN A 386 8.55 -30.22 0.35
C ASN A 386 7.32 -29.95 -0.56
N PRO A 387 7.52 -29.78 -1.88
CA PRO A 387 6.43 -29.48 -2.80
C PRO A 387 5.30 -30.51 -2.73
N GLN A 388 4.07 -30.02 -2.64
CA GLN A 388 2.87 -30.85 -2.55
C GLN A 388 2.18 -30.97 -3.90
N GLY A 389 1.54 -32.12 -4.14
CA GLY A 389 0.76 -32.38 -5.36
C GLY A 389 1.57 -32.68 -6.61
N ARG A 390 0.86 -32.86 -7.73
CA ARG A 390 1.41 -33.23 -9.03
C ARG A 390 0.92 -32.28 -10.13
N ALA A 391 1.82 -31.90 -11.03
CA ALA A 391 1.49 -31.11 -12.21
C ALA A 391 0.74 -31.96 -13.24
N VAL A 392 -0.45 -31.52 -13.66
CA VAL A 392 -1.31 -32.28 -14.58
C VAL A 392 -1.90 -31.43 -15.70
N ASP A 393 -2.20 -32.09 -16.82
CA ASP A 393 -3.01 -31.56 -17.92
C ASP A 393 -4.33 -32.36 -18.02
N LEU A 394 -5.43 -31.68 -18.34
CA LEU A 394 -6.75 -32.29 -18.46
C LEU A 394 -7.21 -32.45 -19.91
N PHE A 395 -7.79 -33.62 -20.22
CA PHE A 395 -8.34 -33.95 -21.54
C PHE A 395 -9.72 -34.59 -21.40
N TYR A 396 -10.56 -34.46 -22.43
CA TYR A 396 -11.85 -35.17 -22.47
C TYR A 396 -11.63 -36.64 -22.82
N ILE A 397 -12.37 -37.52 -22.16
CA ILE A 397 -12.42 -38.94 -22.50
C ILE A 397 -13.52 -39.10 -23.55
N GLY A 398 -13.11 -39.32 -24.80
CA GLY A 398 -14.03 -39.34 -25.95
C GLY A 398 -14.33 -37.94 -26.50
N ASP A 399 -15.55 -37.72 -26.98
CA ASP A 399 -16.01 -36.42 -27.47
C ASP A 399 -16.29 -35.46 -26.29
N GLU A 400 -16.11 -34.16 -26.46
CA GLU A 400 -16.42 -33.13 -25.46
C GLU A 400 -17.88 -33.21 -24.95
N LYS A 401 -18.78 -33.72 -25.81
CA LYS A 401 -20.19 -33.99 -25.47
C LYS A 401 -20.41 -35.20 -24.56
N ALA A 402 -19.46 -36.14 -24.51
CA ALA A 402 -19.54 -37.32 -23.64
C ALA A 402 -19.36 -36.95 -22.16
N GLY A 403 -18.69 -35.82 -21.88
CA GLY A 403 -18.74 -35.15 -20.58
C GLY A 403 -17.82 -35.73 -19.49
N ASP A 404 -16.98 -36.71 -19.80
CA ASP A 404 -15.97 -37.22 -18.87
C ASP A 404 -14.59 -36.63 -19.16
N VAL A 405 -13.84 -36.37 -18.08
CA VAL A 405 -12.51 -35.75 -18.13
C VAL A 405 -11.52 -36.68 -17.47
N GLY A 406 -10.38 -36.87 -18.12
CA GLY A 406 -9.21 -37.56 -17.59
C GLY A 406 -8.04 -36.59 -17.39
N TRP A 407 -7.00 -37.07 -16.73
CA TRP A 407 -5.79 -36.29 -16.46
C TRP A 407 -4.53 -37.09 -16.81
N LYS A 408 -3.45 -36.38 -17.12
CA LYS A 408 -2.10 -36.92 -17.32
C LYS A 408 -1.07 -35.99 -16.68
N LEU A 409 0.13 -36.49 -16.40
CA LEU A 409 1.22 -35.65 -15.92
C LEU A 409 1.58 -34.57 -16.96
N SER A 410 1.81 -33.34 -16.47
CA SER A 410 2.21 -32.19 -17.28
C SER A 410 3.69 -31.91 -17.12
N ASN A 411 4.30 -31.36 -18.17
CA ASN A 411 5.66 -30.81 -18.13
C ASN A 411 5.68 -29.32 -17.76
N LYS A 412 4.51 -28.70 -17.56
CA LYS A 412 4.40 -27.31 -17.12
C LYS A 412 4.75 -27.20 -15.64
N VAL A 413 5.13 -26.00 -15.20
CA VAL A 413 5.45 -25.68 -13.80
C VAL A 413 4.45 -24.65 -13.25
N PRO A 414 4.18 -24.65 -11.94
CA PRO A 414 3.38 -23.59 -11.31
C PRO A 414 4.14 -22.26 -11.29
N ILE A 415 3.40 -21.15 -11.21
CA ILE A 415 4.00 -19.82 -10.98
C ILE A 415 4.46 -19.75 -9.53
N ALA A 416 5.77 -19.64 -9.31
CA ALA A 416 6.41 -19.74 -8.00
C ALA A 416 6.75 -18.39 -7.33
N ASN A 417 6.56 -17.28 -8.03
CA ASN A 417 6.96 -15.95 -7.55
C ASN A 417 5.74 -15.08 -7.20
N TYR A 418 5.91 -14.27 -6.16
CA TYR A 418 5.03 -13.15 -5.82
C TYR A 418 5.86 -11.91 -5.43
N PRO A 419 5.61 -10.73 -6.03
CA PRO A 419 4.78 -10.50 -7.22
C PRO A 419 5.32 -11.26 -8.45
N THR A 420 4.45 -11.52 -9.42
CA THR A 420 4.82 -12.17 -10.69
C THR A 420 5.92 -11.39 -11.40
N GLN A 421 6.96 -12.08 -11.87
CA GLN A 421 8.09 -11.51 -12.59
C GLN A 421 7.91 -11.61 -14.11
N LYS A 422 8.58 -10.72 -14.86
CA LYS A 422 8.52 -10.74 -16.35
C LYS A 422 9.06 -12.05 -16.96
N SER A 423 9.92 -12.77 -16.23
CA SER A 423 10.48 -14.07 -16.64
C SER A 423 9.55 -15.25 -16.37
N ASP A 424 8.45 -15.07 -15.64
CA ASP A 424 7.56 -16.16 -15.29
C ASP A 424 6.78 -16.68 -16.51
N LYS A 425 6.69 -18.00 -16.62
CA LYS A 425 5.85 -18.65 -17.63
C LYS A 425 4.40 -18.62 -17.17
N LEU A 426 3.61 -17.74 -17.78
CA LEU A 426 2.22 -17.55 -17.39
C LEU A 426 1.29 -18.72 -17.80
N ASP A 427 1.70 -19.54 -18.78
CA ASP A 427 1.02 -20.81 -19.08
C ASP A 427 1.49 -21.90 -18.11
N ALA A 428 0.89 -21.92 -16.93
CA ALA A 428 1.29 -22.75 -15.81
C ALA A 428 0.52 -24.09 -15.72
N ALA A 429 1.05 -25.03 -14.94
CA ALA A 429 0.39 -26.31 -14.68
C ALA A 429 -0.82 -26.19 -13.75
N ILE A 430 -1.74 -27.14 -13.86
CA ILE A 430 -2.69 -27.45 -12.79
C ILE A 430 -1.95 -28.26 -11.74
N ILE A 431 -2.05 -27.87 -10.46
CA ILE A 431 -1.49 -28.63 -9.35
C ILE A 431 -2.61 -29.42 -8.69
N MET A 432 -2.55 -30.74 -8.82
CA MET A 432 -3.47 -31.68 -8.20
C MET A 432 -2.86 -32.21 -6.91
N TYR A 433 -3.43 -31.84 -5.76
CA TYR A 433 -2.98 -32.33 -4.45
C TYR A 433 -3.55 -33.71 -4.14
N GLU A 434 -4.80 -33.96 -4.52
CA GLU A 434 -5.47 -35.26 -4.34
C GLU A 434 -6.35 -35.60 -5.53
N GLU A 435 -6.41 -36.89 -5.87
CA GLU A 435 -7.25 -37.37 -6.97
C GLU A 435 -8.75 -37.15 -6.73
N PRO A 436 -9.55 -37.00 -7.80
CA PRO A 436 -10.99 -36.83 -7.69
C PRO A 436 -11.62 -38.04 -6.99
N ARG A 437 -12.45 -37.77 -5.97
CA ARG A 437 -13.25 -38.80 -5.28
C ARG A 437 -14.71 -38.38 -5.27
N HIS A 438 -15.62 -39.35 -5.34
CA HIS A 438 -17.07 -39.12 -5.24
C HIS A 438 -17.58 -37.99 -6.15
N LYS A 439 -17.24 -38.04 -7.45
CA LYS A 439 -17.61 -37.03 -8.48
C LYS A 439 -19.11 -36.67 -8.47
N ASP A 440 -19.99 -37.62 -8.13
CA ASP A 440 -21.44 -37.37 -8.15
C ASP A 440 -22.02 -36.89 -6.80
N ALA A 441 -21.17 -36.66 -5.80
CA ALA A 441 -21.60 -36.19 -4.47
C ALA A 441 -22.08 -34.74 -4.52
N TYR A 442 -23.14 -34.45 -3.77
CA TYR A 442 -23.66 -33.09 -3.69
C TYR A 442 -22.88 -32.26 -2.69
N TYR A 443 -22.44 -31.08 -3.13
CA TYR A 443 -21.72 -30.09 -2.31
C TYR A 443 -20.41 -30.59 -1.70
N LEU A 444 -19.79 -31.64 -2.25
CA LEU A 444 -18.51 -32.14 -1.75
C LEU A 444 -17.35 -31.22 -2.11
N HIS A 445 -17.33 -30.70 -3.34
CA HIS A 445 -16.26 -29.83 -3.81
C HIS A 445 -16.72 -28.38 -3.96
N ALA A 446 -16.00 -27.47 -3.31
CA ALA A 446 -16.27 -26.03 -3.31
C ALA A 446 -15.12 -25.28 -3.98
N GLY A 447 -15.41 -24.62 -5.11
CA GLY A 447 -14.45 -23.87 -5.90
C GLY A 447 -14.54 -22.37 -5.69
N GLY A 448 -13.41 -21.69 -5.87
CA GLY A 448 -13.29 -20.23 -5.87
C GLY A 448 -12.48 -19.76 -7.07
N LEU A 449 -12.92 -18.67 -7.70
CA LEU A 449 -12.31 -18.14 -8.92
C LEU A 449 -12.11 -16.62 -8.82
N ASP A 450 -10.88 -16.18 -9.08
CA ASP A 450 -10.56 -14.82 -9.48
C ASP A 450 -10.19 -14.77 -10.98
N PRO A 451 -11.03 -14.15 -11.84
CA PRO A 451 -10.75 -14.04 -13.28
C PRO A 451 -9.95 -12.78 -13.63
N TYR A 452 -9.13 -12.84 -14.69
CA TYR A 452 -8.48 -11.65 -15.27
C TYR A 452 -9.26 -11.08 -16.45
N ASN A 453 -9.21 -9.75 -16.61
CA ASN A 453 -10.13 -9.02 -17.48
C ASN A 453 -9.66 -8.76 -18.93
N THR A 454 -8.36 -8.92 -19.25
CA THR A 454 -7.83 -8.58 -20.58
C THR A 454 -6.88 -9.63 -21.14
N ALA A 455 -6.95 -9.83 -22.46
CA ALA A 455 -6.16 -10.83 -23.18
C ALA A 455 -4.81 -10.33 -23.72
N SER A 456 -4.51 -9.03 -23.66
CA SER A 456 -3.30 -8.48 -24.27
C SER A 456 -2.96 -7.07 -23.78
N THR A 457 -2.23 -6.97 -22.67
CA THR A 457 -1.34 -5.81 -22.45
C THR A 457 -0.03 -6.31 -21.86
N SER A 458 1.09 -5.86 -22.43
CA SER A 458 2.46 -6.13 -21.97
C SER A 458 2.78 -5.51 -20.60
N THR A 459 1.76 -5.02 -19.88
CA THR A 459 1.86 -4.17 -18.70
C THR A 459 1.00 -4.61 -17.51
N SER A 460 0.10 -5.61 -17.65
CA SER A 460 -0.76 -6.04 -16.53
C SER A 460 -0.23 -7.33 -15.87
N PRO A 461 0.14 -7.31 -14.57
CA PRO A 461 0.69 -8.46 -13.83
C PRO A 461 -0.35 -9.44 -13.26
N SER A 462 -1.66 -9.19 -13.48
CA SER A 462 -2.76 -10.01 -12.91
C SER A 462 -2.87 -11.38 -13.57
N LEU A 463 -3.16 -12.39 -12.75
CA LEU A 463 -3.31 -13.80 -13.08
C LEU A 463 -4.76 -14.26 -12.87
N GLY A 464 -5.16 -15.34 -13.55
CA GLY A 464 -6.38 -16.05 -13.17
C GLY A 464 -6.04 -17.06 -12.10
N ALA A 465 -6.81 -17.10 -11.01
CA ALA A 465 -6.57 -18.00 -9.88
C ALA A 465 -7.82 -18.81 -9.52
N PHE A 466 -7.68 -20.13 -9.53
CA PHE A 466 -8.73 -21.07 -9.16
C PHE A 466 -8.26 -22.04 -8.08
N TYR A 467 -9.08 -22.20 -7.03
CA TYR A 467 -8.85 -23.16 -5.94
C TYR A 467 -10.08 -24.03 -5.74
N LEU A 468 -9.85 -25.31 -5.43
CA LEU A 468 -10.91 -26.28 -5.14
C LEU A 468 -10.64 -26.97 -3.80
N TYR A 469 -11.65 -26.97 -2.94
CA TYR A 469 -11.62 -27.62 -1.62
C TYR A 469 -12.54 -28.84 -1.60
N ARG A 470 -12.13 -29.87 -0.86
CA ARG A 470 -13.02 -30.97 -0.47
C ARG A 470 -13.57 -30.68 0.93
N ARG A 471 -14.89 -30.72 1.07
CA ARG A 471 -15.60 -30.46 2.33
C ARG A 471 -15.71 -31.70 3.19
N ARG A 472 -16.05 -31.53 4.47
CA ARG A 472 -16.39 -32.66 5.37
C ARG A 472 -17.54 -33.52 4.83
N TYR A 473 -17.37 -34.83 4.96
CA TYR A 473 -18.35 -35.85 4.63
C TYR A 473 -18.17 -37.06 5.57
N GLU A 474 -18.94 -38.13 5.37
CA GLU A 474 -19.00 -39.27 6.30
C GLU A 474 -17.65 -39.97 6.57
N ASP A 475 -16.72 -39.98 5.62
CA ASP A 475 -15.41 -40.65 5.80
C ASP A 475 -14.41 -39.76 6.54
N ILE A 476 -14.50 -39.77 7.87
CA ILE A 476 -13.59 -39.04 8.76
C ILE A 476 -12.11 -39.40 8.64
N SER A 477 -11.77 -40.49 7.93
CA SER A 477 -10.38 -40.93 7.74
C SER A 477 -9.68 -40.24 6.55
N ASP A 478 -10.45 -39.57 5.68
CA ASP A 478 -9.91 -38.85 4.53
C ASP A 478 -9.09 -37.62 5.00
N PRO A 479 -7.76 -37.59 4.78
CA PRO A 479 -6.91 -36.50 5.24
C PRO A 479 -7.14 -35.19 4.46
N PHE A 480 -7.86 -35.24 3.33
CA PHE A 480 -8.19 -34.06 2.52
C PHE A 480 -9.55 -33.44 2.85
N GLN A 481 -10.23 -33.87 3.92
CA GLN A 481 -11.39 -33.14 4.41
C GLN A 481 -11.04 -31.70 4.82
N ASP A 482 -11.88 -30.75 4.43
CA ASP A 482 -11.67 -29.30 4.57
C ASP A 482 -10.32 -28.79 4.08
N THR A 483 -9.72 -29.45 3.09
CA THR A 483 -8.40 -29.11 2.55
C THR A 483 -8.48 -28.88 1.04
N MET A 484 -7.55 -28.08 0.50
CA MET A 484 -7.48 -27.88 -0.95
C MET A 484 -7.05 -29.17 -1.65
N VAL A 485 -7.75 -29.54 -2.72
CA VAL A 485 -7.45 -30.73 -3.53
C VAL A 485 -6.85 -30.36 -4.89
N LEU A 486 -7.02 -29.11 -5.32
CA LEU A 486 -6.47 -28.61 -6.58
C LEU A 486 -6.29 -27.09 -6.56
N SER A 487 -5.21 -26.61 -7.18
CA SER A 487 -5.05 -25.19 -7.56
C SER A 487 -4.66 -25.05 -9.03
N TYR A 488 -5.13 -23.98 -9.67
CA TYR A 488 -4.76 -23.61 -11.02
C TYR A 488 -4.65 -22.09 -11.13
N VAL A 489 -3.41 -21.61 -11.26
CA VAL A 489 -3.09 -20.18 -11.32
C VAL A 489 -2.29 -19.92 -12.60
N ALA A 490 -2.91 -19.29 -13.59
CA ALA A 490 -2.33 -19.17 -14.93
C ALA A 490 -2.95 -18.04 -15.76
N ARG A 491 -2.26 -17.70 -16.85
CA ARG A 491 -2.75 -16.85 -17.94
C ARG A 491 -2.37 -17.48 -19.30
N PRO A 492 -2.99 -18.62 -19.66
CA PRO A 492 -2.56 -19.44 -20.80
C PRO A 492 -2.78 -18.73 -22.13
N GLY A 493 -1.71 -18.52 -22.89
CA GLY A 493 -1.76 -17.89 -24.23
C GLY A 493 -2.39 -16.49 -24.25
N GLY A 494 -2.44 -15.81 -23.10
CA GLY A 494 -3.18 -14.56 -22.94
C GLY A 494 -4.70 -14.69 -23.06
N SER A 495 -5.28 -15.88 -23.21
CA SER A 495 -6.70 -16.05 -23.52
C SER A 495 -7.52 -16.46 -22.29
N THR A 496 -8.48 -15.62 -21.89
CA THR A 496 -9.47 -15.95 -20.85
C THR A 496 -10.29 -17.19 -21.22
N ASN A 497 -10.53 -17.42 -22.52
CA ASN A 497 -11.29 -18.56 -23.00
C ASN A 497 -10.57 -19.91 -22.74
N ILE A 498 -9.25 -19.98 -22.99
CA ILE A 498 -8.44 -21.18 -22.69
C ILE A 498 -8.45 -21.47 -21.18
N PHE A 499 -8.35 -20.41 -20.39
CA PHE A 499 -8.42 -20.50 -18.93
C PHE A 499 -9.77 -21.05 -18.45
N PHE A 500 -10.89 -20.52 -18.93
CA PHE A 500 -12.24 -20.98 -18.55
C PHE A 500 -12.55 -22.41 -19.03
N HIS A 501 -12.09 -22.81 -20.22
CA HIS A 501 -12.20 -24.21 -20.65
C HIS A 501 -11.45 -25.17 -19.72
N THR A 502 -10.31 -24.73 -19.17
CA THR A 502 -9.54 -25.54 -18.20
C THR A 502 -10.29 -25.65 -16.87
N ILE A 503 -10.85 -24.55 -16.36
CA ILE A 503 -11.69 -24.55 -15.16
C ILE A 503 -12.91 -25.46 -15.35
N ARG A 504 -13.59 -25.38 -16.49
CA ARG A 504 -14.72 -26.26 -16.81
C ARG A 504 -14.33 -27.74 -16.71
N LYS A 505 -13.18 -28.13 -17.26
CA LYS A 505 -12.68 -29.51 -17.15
C LYS A 505 -12.42 -29.92 -15.70
N ILE A 506 -11.86 -29.02 -14.87
CA ILE A 506 -11.65 -29.26 -13.45
C ILE A 506 -12.99 -29.52 -12.74
N LEU A 507 -14.00 -28.68 -12.97
CA LEU A 507 -15.32 -28.82 -12.36
C LEU A 507 -16.02 -30.11 -12.79
N ILE A 508 -15.86 -30.53 -14.06
CA ILE A 508 -16.34 -31.82 -14.54
C ILE A 508 -15.63 -32.99 -13.84
N LEU A 509 -14.29 -32.91 -13.72
CA LEU A 509 -13.47 -33.96 -13.16
C LEU A 509 -13.82 -34.24 -11.68
N TYR A 510 -14.02 -33.19 -10.89
CA TYR A 510 -14.33 -33.29 -9.46
C TYR A 510 -15.83 -33.23 -9.12
N GLY A 511 -16.68 -32.89 -10.07
CA GLY A 511 -18.12 -32.66 -9.82
C GLY A 511 -18.39 -31.47 -8.89
N GLY A 512 -17.59 -30.40 -9.00
CA GLY A 512 -17.67 -29.22 -8.14
C GLY A 512 -18.52 -28.09 -8.72
N LYS A 513 -18.87 -27.13 -7.85
CA LYS A 513 -19.36 -25.80 -8.22
C LYS A 513 -18.39 -24.73 -7.74
N MET A 514 -18.42 -23.55 -8.37
CA MET A 514 -17.56 -22.44 -8.01
C MET A 514 -18.29 -21.12 -7.73
N LEU A 515 -17.77 -20.39 -6.76
CA LEU A 515 -18.06 -18.98 -6.54
C LEU A 515 -16.95 -18.14 -7.20
N HIS A 516 -17.33 -17.12 -7.97
CA HIS A 516 -16.37 -16.28 -8.68
C HIS A 516 -16.55 -14.81 -8.33
N GLU A 517 -15.48 -14.03 -8.47
CA GLU A 517 -15.57 -12.58 -8.42
C GLU A 517 -16.24 -12.04 -9.70
N VAL A 518 -17.24 -11.17 -9.53
CA VAL A 518 -17.97 -10.52 -10.62
C VAL A 518 -17.39 -9.13 -10.83
N SER A 519 -16.21 -9.07 -11.45
CA SER A 519 -15.62 -7.81 -11.94
C SER A 519 -16.18 -7.42 -13.31
N ASN A 520 -16.66 -8.40 -14.08
CA ASN A 520 -17.46 -8.26 -15.30
C ASN A 520 -18.26 -9.55 -15.59
N ASP A 521 -19.00 -9.57 -16.69
CA ASP A 521 -19.89 -10.68 -17.06
C ASP A 521 -19.19 -11.84 -17.80
N MET A 522 -17.86 -11.85 -17.95
CA MET A 522 -17.18 -12.83 -18.81
C MET A 522 -17.34 -14.29 -18.35
N VAL A 523 -17.26 -14.53 -17.03
CA VAL A 523 -17.41 -15.88 -16.48
C VAL A 523 -18.84 -16.36 -16.71
N LEU A 524 -19.83 -15.52 -16.38
CA LEU A 524 -21.24 -15.86 -16.56
C LEU A 524 -21.55 -16.14 -18.03
N ASN A 525 -21.17 -15.25 -18.93
CA ASN A 525 -21.39 -15.40 -20.38
C ASN A 525 -20.79 -16.71 -20.92
N PHE A 526 -19.56 -17.07 -20.50
CA PHE A 526 -18.92 -18.31 -20.94
C PHE A 526 -19.74 -19.57 -20.60
N PHE A 527 -20.30 -19.63 -19.39
CA PHE A 527 -21.10 -20.79 -18.95
C PHE A 527 -22.55 -20.72 -19.43
N ASP A 528 -23.14 -19.54 -19.57
CA ASP A 528 -24.50 -19.36 -20.10
C ASP A 528 -24.61 -19.73 -21.58
N GLU A 529 -23.63 -19.34 -22.40
CA GLU A 529 -23.56 -19.74 -23.82
C GLU A 529 -23.55 -21.27 -24.01
N ARG A 530 -23.09 -22.00 -22.98
CA ARG A 530 -23.01 -23.47 -22.94
C ARG A 530 -24.17 -24.12 -22.20
N GLN A 531 -25.10 -23.34 -21.64
CA GLN A 531 -26.21 -23.81 -20.78
C GLN A 531 -25.73 -24.56 -19.52
N GLU A 532 -24.63 -24.09 -18.92
CA GLU A 532 -23.97 -24.77 -17.80
C GLU A 532 -23.80 -23.90 -16.55
N ALA A 533 -24.33 -22.66 -16.55
CA ALA A 533 -24.22 -21.77 -15.39
C ALA A 533 -24.83 -22.37 -14.13
N GLU A 534 -26.06 -22.90 -14.19
CA GLU A 534 -26.71 -23.56 -13.04
C GLU A 534 -25.91 -24.78 -12.56
N LYS A 535 -25.22 -25.48 -13.48
CA LYS A 535 -24.44 -26.67 -13.18
C LYS A 535 -23.15 -26.34 -12.43
N PHE A 536 -22.45 -25.28 -12.82
CA PHE A 536 -21.08 -25.01 -12.37
C PHE A 536 -20.92 -23.74 -11.52
N LEU A 537 -21.83 -22.79 -11.62
CA LEU A 537 -21.80 -21.54 -10.87
C LEU A 537 -22.72 -21.61 -9.64
N VAL A 538 -22.31 -20.93 -8.58
CA VAL A 538 -23.08 -20.84 -7.34
C VAL A 538 -24.10 -19.72 -7.42
N GLU A 539 -25.38 -20.03 -7.17
CA GLU A 539 -26.41 -19.02 -7.02
C GLU A 539 -26.18 -18.19 -5.75
N THR A 540 -26.11 -16.87 -5.89
CA THR A 540 -25.62 -16.00 -4.80
C THR A 540 -26.68 -15.22 -4.05
N TRP A 541 -27.96 -15.34 -4.39
CA TRP A 541 -29.02 -14.58 -3.71
C TRP A 541 -29.01 -14.78 -2.18
N SER A 542 -29.04 -16.03 -1.72
CA SER A 542 -29.00 -16.37 -0.30
C SER A 542 -27.66 -16.06 0.37
N LEU A 543 -26.56 -16.18 -0.38
CA LEU A 543 -25.23 -15.80 0.11
C LEU A 543 -25.13 -14.29 0.32
N GLN A 544 -25.60 -13.49 -0.63
CA GLN A 544 -25.61 -12.02 -0.52
C GLN A 544 -26.51 -11.54 0.63
N GLN A 545 -27.62 -12.23 0.91
CA GLN A 545 -28.44 -11.95 2.11
C GLN A 545 -27.73 -12.35 3.41
N THR A 546 -26.87 -13.37 3.38
CA THR A 546 -26.02 -13.74 4.53
C THR A 546 -24.95 -12.68 4.80
N ILE A 547 -24.36 -12.09 3.74
CA ILE A 547 -23.37 -11.02 3.83
C ILE A 547 -24.02 -9.68 4.21
N ASN A 548 -25.16 -9.37 3.60
CA ASN A 548 -25.91 -8.14 3.83
C ASN A 548 -27.41 -8.45 3.87
N PRO A 549 -28.02 -8.53 5.07
CA PRO A 549 -29.46 -8.83 5.22
C PRO A 549 -30.39 -7.86 4.49
N LYS A 550 -29.92 -6.65 4.15
CA LYS A 550 -30.68 -5.62 3.42
C LYS A 550 -30.41 -5.63 1.91
N SER A 551 -29.61 -6.57 1.40
CA SER A 551 -29.29 -6.63 -0.03
C SER A 551 -30.58 -6.81 -0.84
N LYS A 552 -30.77 -5.95 -1.84
CA LYS A 552 -31.81 -6.08 -2.88
C LYS A 552 -31.25 -6.58 -4.21
N ALA A 553 -29.93 -6.86 -4.26
CA ALA A 553 -29.25 -7.22 -5.49
C ALA A 553 -29.69 -8.62 -5.94
N ALA A 554 -30.39 -8.69 -7.07
CA ALA A 554 -30.86 -9.92 -7.69
C ALA A 554 -29.80 -10.57 -8.60
N SER A 555 -28.51 -10.44 -8.25
CA SER A 555 -27.45 -11.07 -9.03
C SER A 555 -27.56 -12.59 -8.87
N SER A 556 -27.74 -13.27 -9.99
CA SER A 556 -27.95 -14.72 -10.02
C SER A 556 -26.69 -15.49 -9.65
N TYR A 557 -25.49 -15.03 -10.04
CA TYR A 557 -24.24 -15.77 -9.86
C TYR A 557 -23.04 -14.85 -9.51
N GLY A 558 -22.20 -15.31 -8.57
CA GLY A 558 -20.94 -14.65 -8.18
C GLY A 558 -21.07 -13.48 -7.18
N LEU A 559 -19.93 -13.01 -6.67
CA LEU A 559 -19.87 -11.85 -5.76
C LEU A 559 -19.13 -10.69 -6.41
N ALA A 560 -19.76 -9.51 -6.46
CA ALA A 560 -19.09 -8.29 -6.91
C ALA A 560 -18.01 -7.85 -5.90
N PRO A 561 -16.92 -7.19 -6.34
CA PRO A 561 -15.82 -6.70 -5.49
C PRO A 561 -16.20 -5.47 -4.66
N THR A 562 -17.24 -5.59 -3.83
CA THR A 562 -17.67 -4.55 -2.88
C THR A 562 -16.93 -4.72 -1.56
N GLU A 563 -16.72 -3.62 -0.81
CA GLU A 563 -16.02 -3.64 0.49
C GLU A 563 -16.57 -4.70 1.45
N ARG A 564 -17.89 -4.92 1.47
CA ARG A 564 -18.53 -5.94 2.32
C ARG A 564 -18.26 -7.37 1.86
N ASN A 565 -18.31 -7.62 0.56
CA ASN A 565 -18.00 -8.95 0.02
C ASN A 565 -16.52 -9.28 0.24
N ILE A 566 -15.66 -8.28 0.06
CA ILE A 566 -14.23 -8.36 0.35
C ILE A 566 -13.99 -8.70 1.82
N ALA A 567 -14.57 -7.93 2.74
CA ALA A 567 -14.46 -8.20 4.17
C ALA A 567 -15.00 -9.60 4.55
N TYR A 568 -16.04 -10.09 3.86
CA TYR A 568 -16.61 -11.40 4.12
C TYR A 568 -15.68 -12.55 3.73
N TRP A 569 -15.14 -12.55 2.50
CA TRP A 569 -14.24 -13.62 2.08
C TRP A 569 -12.89 -13.56 2.81
N LEU A 570 -12.41 -12.35 3.12
CA LEU A 570 -11.19 -12.17 3.91
C LEU A 570 -11.39 -12.67 5.34
N GLY A 571 -12.53 -12.35 5.96
CA GLY A 571 -12.90 -12.89 7.27
C GLY A 571 -13.05 -14.41 7.27
N ALA A 572 -13.60 -15.01 6.21
CA ALA A 572 -13.64 -16.46 6.05
C ALA A 572 -12.23 -17.07 5.94
N SER A 573 -11.29 -16.36 5.30
CA SER A 573 -9.89 -16.78 5.18
C SER A 573 -9.15 -16.73 6.52
N VAL A 574 -9.37 -15.67 7.31
CA VAL A 574 -8.79 -15.54 8.67
C VAL A 574 -9.34 -16.61 9.61
N GLU A 575 -10.65 -16.86 9.60
CA GLU A 575 -11.27 -17.92 10.40
C GLU A 575 -10.74 -19.30 10.02
N TYR A 576 -10.59 -19.57 8.72
CA TYR A 576 -10.02 -20.83 8.24
C TYR A 576 -8.55 -20.99 8.65
N ALA A 577 -7.76 -19.91 8.57
CA ALA A 577 -6.35 -19.92 8.97
C ALA A 577 -6.19 -20.14 10.48
N GLY A 578 -7.06 -19.54 11.29
CA GLY A 578 -7.03 -19.59 12.75
C GLY A 578 -7.72 -20.81 13.39
N GLU A 579 -8.35 -21.69 12.61
CA GLU A 579 -8.97 -22.92 13.14
C GLU A 579 -7.91 -23.76 13.86
N VAL A 580 -8.09 -24.06 15.15
CA VAL A 580 -7.19 -24.94 15.90
C VAL A 580 -7.47 -26.38 15.50
N LEU A 581 -6.54 -26.99 14.76
CA LEU A 581 -6.66 -28.38 14.29
C LEU A 581 -6.14 -29.38 15.31
N ARG A 582 -5.02 -29.07 15.97
CA ARG A 582 -4.37 -29.95 16.95
C ARG A 582 -3.58 -29.13 17.96
N VAL A 583 -3.54 -29.60 19.20
CA VAL A 583 -2.69 -29.04 20.26
C VAL A 583 -1.78 -30.15 20.76
N ASP A 584 -0.49 -30.06 20.44
CA ASP A 584 0.53 -30.99 20.86
C ASP A 584 1.16 -30.50 22.18
N LYS A 585 0.91 -31.22 23.28
CA LYS A 585 1.46 -30.89 24.60
C LYS A 585 2.89 -31.38 24.71
N ILE A 586 3.81 -30.45 24.94
CA ILE A 586 5.22 -30.76 25.24
C ILE A 586 5.29 -31.00 26.75
N THR A 587 5.77 -32.17 27.15
CA THR A 587 5.88 -32.56 28.55
C THR A 587 7.34 -32.73 28.97
N ASP A 588 7.64 -32.42 30.23
CA ASP A 588 8.92 -32.75 30.85
C ASP A 588 9.03 -34.26 31.12
N ALA A 589 10.21 -34.70 31.56
CA ALA A 589 10.45 -36.10 31.94
C ALA A 589 9.56 -36.61 33.10
N SER A 590 8.85 -35.72 33.79
CA SER A 590 7.92 -36.04 34.89
C SER A 590 6.45 -36.04 34.43
N GLY A 591 6.19 -35.78 33.14
CA GLY A 591 4.85 -35.72 32.56
C GLY A 591 4.12 -34.39 32.74
N ASN A 592 4.78 -33.34 33.24
CA ASN A 592 4.17 -32.01 33.36
C ASN A 592 4.25 -31.27 32.02
N VAL A 593 3.16 -30.60 31.63
CA VAL A 593 3.11 -29.81 30.40
C VAL A 593 3.97 -28.56 30.58
N THR A 594 5.01 -28.40 29.76
CA THR A 594 5.92 -27.25 29.76
C THR A 594 5.58 -26.22 28.68
N SER A 595 4.96 -26.66 27.58
CA SER A 595 4.49 -25.79 26.50
C SER A 595 3.50 -26.52 25.59
N GLU A 596 2.73 -25.78 24.80
CA GLU A 596 1.80 -26.33 23.81
C GLU A 596 2.21 -25.87 22.41
N ASN A 597 2.25 -26.80 21.45
CA ASN A 597 2.43 -26.50 20.04
C ASN A 597 1.06 -26.60 19.34
N ILE A 598 0.54 -25.46 18.90
CA ILE A 598 -0.78 -25.36 18.29
C ILE A 598 -0.63 -25.44 16.76
N ILE A 599 -1.31 -26.39 16.15
CA ILE A 599 -1.42 -26.53 14.70
C ILE A 599 -2.70 -25.86 14.26
N TYR A 600 -2.56 -24.81 13.47
CA TYR A 600 -3.64 -23.98 12.97
C TYR A 600 -4.04 -24.36 11.54
N GLY A 601 -5.22 -23.93 11.13
CA GLY A 601 -5.85 -24.28 9.86
C GLY A 601 -5.10 -23.81 8.62
N TYR A 602 -4.21 -22.81 8.72
CA TYR A 602 -3.35 -22.38 7.61
C TYR A 602 -2.45 -23.52 7.09
N THR A 603 -2.20 -24.58 7.86
CA THR A 603 -1.40 -25.73 7.40
C THR A 603 -2.10 -26.55 6.32
N ARG A 604 -3.42 -26.35 6.13
CA ARG A 604 -4.20 -26.95 5.03
C ARG A 604 -4.08 -26.18 3.71
N TRP A 605 -3.42 -25.01 3.72
CA TRP A 605 -3.02 -24.35 2.48
C TRP A 605 -1.75 -25.00 1.95
N LEU A 606 -1.83 -25.57 0.74
CA LEU A 606 -0.75 -26.33 0.12
C LEU A 606 -0.02 -25.55 -0.99
N ASP A 607 -0.51 -24.35 -1.31
CA ASP A 607 0.13 -23.42 -2.24
C ASP A 607 0.99 -22.40 -1.47
N PRO A 608 2.34 -22.44 -1.57
CA PRO A 608 3.19 -21.51 -0.85
C PRO A 608 3.04 -20.05 -1.33
N VAL A 609 2.68 -19.82 -2.60
CA VAL A 609 2.57 -18.46 -3.15
C VAL A 609 1.25 -17.82 -2.72
N LEU A 610 0.21 -18.62 -2.48
CA LEU A 610 -1.00 -18.16 -1.80
C LEU A 610 -0.67 -17.61 -0.40
N ILE A 611 0.24 -18.26 0.33
CA ILE A 611 0.66 -17.80 1.66
C ILE A 611 1.45 -16.50 1.55
N ASP A 612 2.35 -16.37 0.57
CA ASP A 612 3.05 -15.11 0.30
C ASP A 612 2.06 -13.96 0.06
N GLU A 613 1.00 -14.20 -0.71
CA GLU A 613 -0.06 -13.21 -0.94
C GLU A 613 -0.79 -12.84 0.36
N TYR A 614 -1.23 -13.80 1.17
CA TYR A 614 -1.89 -13.51 2.45
C TYR A 614 -1.00 -12.72 3.41
N LEU A 615 0.29 -13.05 3.49
CA LEU A 615 1.27 -12.32 4.30
C LEU A 615 1.57 -10.91 3.76
N ALA A 616 1.30 -10.67 2.47
CA ALA A 616 1.46 -9.38 1.83
C ALA A 616 0.17 -8.54 1.81
N ILE A 617 -1.00 -9.10 2.15
CA ILE A 617 -2.28 -8.37 2.13
C ILE A 617 -2.16 -7.10 2.96
N ASP A 618 -2.51 -5.99 2.31
CA ASP A 618 -2.78 -4.72 2.95
C ASP A 618 -4.30 -4.53 3.08
N PRO A 619 -4.89 -4.61 4.30
CA PRO A 619 -6.34 -4.51 4.48
C PRO A 619 -6.94 -3.19 4.00
N SER A 620 -6.14 -2.13 3.89
CA SER A 620 -6.58 -0.83 3.40
C SER A 620 -6.42 -0.65 1.89
N ASN A 621 -5.72 -1.59 1.22
CA ASN A 621 -5.70 -1.72 -0.23
C ASN A 621 -5.84 -3.18 -0.69
N ILE A 622 -6.99 -3.81 -0.40
CA ILE A 622 -7.30 -5.19 -0.85
C ILE A 622 -7.47 -5.28 -2.38
N LYS A 623 -7.48 -4.15 -3.11
CA LYS A 623 -7.52 -4.10 -4.58
C LYS A 623 -6.12 -4.22 -5.23
N GLY A 624 -5.08 -4.50 -4.45
CA GLY A 624 -3.76 -4.86 -4.98
C GLY A 624 -3.78 -6.18 -5.77
N ASN A 625 -2.64 -6.55 -6.35
CA ASN A 625 -2.50 -7.81 -7.09
C ASN A 625 -2.42 -8.98 -6.09
N TYR A 626 -3.57 -9.49 -5.64
CA TYR A 626 -3.71 -10.62 -4.71
C TYR A 626 -4.58 -11.71 -5.32
N ASP A 627 -4.32 -12.06 -6.58
CA ASP A 627 -5.22 -12.90 -7.38
C ASP A 627 -5.49 -14.26 -6.69
N ARG A 628 -4.46 -14.88 -6.09
CA ARG A 628 -4.61 -16.15 -5.38
C ARG A 628 -5.44 -15.99 -4.12
N ALA A 629 -5.19 -14.95 -3.33
CA ALA A 629 -5.93 -14.71 -2.11
C ALA A 629 -7.42 -14.44 -2.39
N VAL A 630 -7.74 -13.72 -3.47
CA VAL A 630 -9.13 -13.47 -3.90
C VAL A 630 -9.78 -14.77 -4.37
N GLY A 631 -9.12 -15.54 -5.24
CA GLY A 631 -9.65 -16.81 -5.74
C GLY A 631 -9.88 -17.82 -4.62
N ASN A 632 -8.90 -17.96 -3.71
CA ASN A 632 -9.01 -18.82 -2.53
C ASN A 632 -10.09 -18.31 -1.55
N GLY A 633 -10.15 -17.00 -1.34
CA GLY A 633 -11.14 -16.35 -0.50
C GLY A 633 -12.57 -16.66 -0.94
N HIS A 634 -12.85 -16.64 -2.24
CA HIS A 634 -14.16 -17.02 -2.77
C HIS A 634 -14.47 -18.51 -2.52
N ALA A 635 -13.48 -19.41 -2.60
CA ALA A 635 -13.67 -20.82 -2.27
C ALA A 635 -14.06 -20.98 -0.79
N LEU A 636 -13.34 -20.31 0.11
CA LEU A 636 -13.60 -20.35 1.56
C LEU A 636 -14.92 -19.67 1.93
N ALA A 637 -15.29 -18.58 1.27
CA ALA A 637 -16.58 -17.93 1.44
C ALA A 637 -17.75 -18.85 1.06
N TYR A 638 -17.61 -19.59 -0.05
CA TYR A 638 -18.58 -20.58 -0.47
C TYR A 638 -18.64 -21.77 0.49
N MET A 639 -17.47 -22.27 0.90
CA MET A 639 -17.38 -23.37 1.87
C MET A 639 -18.01 -23.01 3.21
N LYS A 640 -17.77 -21.80 3.72
CA LYS A 640 -18.40 -21.26 4.94
C LYS A 640 -19.92 -21.20 4.82
N TYR A 641 -20.43 -20.75 3.66
CA TYR A 641 -21.86 -20.76 3.38
C TYR A 641 -22.42 -22.19 3.40
N LEU A 642 -21.78 -23.11 2.70
CA LEU A 642 -22.23 -24.50 2.68
C LEU A 642 -22.14 -25.16 4.06
N ASN A 643 -21.10 -24.92 4.85
CA ASN A 643 -20.97 -25.48 6.20
C ASN A 643 -22.08 -24.99 7.15
N LYS A 644 -22.60 -23.78 6.93
CA LYS A 644 -23.72 -23.23 7.69
C LYS A 644 -25.07 -23.87 7.33
N TYR A 645 -25.34 -24.14 6.05
CA TYR A 645 -26.66 -24.57 5.58
C TYR A 645 -26.74 -26.06 5.19
N PHE A 646 -25.60 -26.67 4.88
CA PHE A 646 -25.42 -28.05 4.42
C PHE A 646 -24.18 -28.67 5.11
N PRO A 647 -24.19 -28.84 6.44
CA PRO A 647 -22.98 -29.07 7.25
C PRO A 647 -22.15 -30.31 6.89
N MET A 648 -22.76 -31.34 6.27
CA MET A 648 -22.04 -32.46 5.66
C MET A 648 -22.40 -32.59 4.18
N ALA A 649 -21.40 -32.88 3.34
CA ALA A 649 -21.64 -33.21 1.95
C ALA A 649 -22.39 -34.54 1.83
N ILE A 650 -23.30 -34.64 0.87
CA ILE A 650 -24.15 -35.83 0.68
C ILE A 650 -23.52 -36.72 -0.37
N LEU A 651 -23.01 -37.87 0.06
CA LEU A 651 -22.60 -38.93 -0.86
C LEU A 651 -23.83 -39.52 -1.54
N LYS A 652 -23.81 -39.67 -2.86
CA LYS A 652 -24.77 -40.56 -3.51
C LYS A 652 -24.38 -42.00 -3.17
N PRO A 653 -25.34 -42.89 -2.86
CA PRO A 653 -25.03 -44.29 -2.69
C PRO A 653 -24.40 -44.81 -3.99
N GLU A 654 -23.26 -45.48 -3.89
CA GLU A 654 -22.72 -46.19 -5.05
C GLU A 654 -23.79 -47.16 -5.57
N PRO A 655 -23.99 -47.26 -6.90
CA PRO A 655 -24.80 -48.34 -7.42
C PRO A 655 -24.19 -49.65 -6.89
N LYS A 656 -24.96 -50.40 -6.11
CA LYS A 656 -24.53 -51.72 -5.63
C LYS A 656 -23.94 -52.46 -6.82
N PRO A 657 -22.73 -53.04 -6.72
CA PRO A 657 -22.19 -53.81 -7.82
C PRO A 657 -23.26 -54.83 -8.20
N VAL A 658 -23.73 -54.77 -9.44
CA VAL A 658 -24.52 -55.84 -10.00
C VAL A 658 -23.57 -57.02 -9.99
N THR A 659 -23.66 -57.87 -8.97
CA THR A 659 -23.09 -59.20 -9.02
C THR A 659 -23.64 -59.81 -10.28
N GLU A 660 -22.81 -59.91 -11.33
CA GLU A 660 -23.05 -60.84 -12.40
C GLU A 660 -23.38 -62.17 -11.73
N GLN A 661 -24.64 -62.58 -11.80
CA GLN A 661 -24.97 -63.98 -11.61
C GLN A 661 -24.25 -64.71 -12.73
N LYS A 662 -23.02 -65.16 -12.46
CA LYS A 662 -22.45 -66.28 -13.18
C LYS A 662 -23.49 -67.38 -13.10
N ARG A 663 -24.17 -67.64 -14.22
CA ARG A 663 -24.95 -68.86 -14.41
C ARG A 663 -23.98 -70.02 -14.23
N THR A 664 -23.96 -70.59 -13.04
CA THR A 664 -23.36 -71.91 -12.83
C THR A 664 -24.24 -72.91 -13.60
N PRO A 665 -23.65 -73.82 -14.39
CA PRO A 665 -24.41 -74.89 -15.03
C PRO A 665 -25.16 -75.70 -13.98
N SER A 666 -26.40 -76.09 -14.30
CA SER A 666 -27.23 -76.95 -13.48
C SER A 666 -26.51 -78.28 -13.22
N ASN A 667 -26.13 -78.53 -11.96
CA ASN A 667 -25.87 -79.88 -11.49
C ASN A 667 -27.08 -80.33 -10.69
N ALA A 668 -27.81 -81.28 -11.29
CA ALA A 668 -28.67 -82.19 -10.60
C ALA A 668 -27.90 -82.87 -9.44
N TRP A 669 -28.65 -83.33 -8.44
CA TRP A 669 -28.29 -84.16 -7.29
C TRP A 669 -28.20 -83.44 -5.93
N MET A 670 -29.11 -83.87 -5.04
CA MET A 670 -29.31 -83.55 -3.61
C MET A 670 -30.05 -82.21 -3.35
N GLY A 671 -31.34 -82.14 -3.03
CA GLY A 671 -32.26 -83.13 -2.47
C GLY A 671 -32.07 -83.27 -0.97
N LEU A 672 -32.70 -82.38 -0.18
CA LEU A 672 -33.33 -82.61 1.14
C LEU A 672 -33.60 -81.28 1.85
N ASP A 673 -34.90 -80.94 1.95
CA ASP A 673 -35.47 -80.04 2.96
C ASP A 673 -35.91 -80.92 4.14
N PRO A 674 -35.48 -80.59 5.36
CA PRO A 674 -36.35 -80.81 6.50
C PRO A 674 -36.23 -79.67 7.52
N GLN A 675 -37.26 -78.84 7.69
CA GLN A 675 -38.22 -79.01 8.80
C GLN A 675 -39.11 -77.78 9.02
N LYS A 676 -40.41 -78.06 8.90
CA LYS A 676 -41.51 -77.35 9.54
C LYS A 676 -41.44 -77.49 11.08
N SER A 677 -41.98 -76.48 11.73
CA SER A 677 -42.93 -76.53 12.86
C SER A 677 -42.45 -76.13 14.26
N LEU A 678 -43.42 -75.55 14.99
CA LEU A 678 -43.47 -75.06 16.37
C LEU A 678 -43.11 -73.56 16.50
N GLY A 679 -44.00 -72.65 16.92
CA GLY A 679 -45.35 -72.77 17.44
C GLY A 679 -45.72 -71.46 18.17
N GLN A 680 -46.90 -70.96 17.84
CA GLN A 680 -47.74 -69.92 18.48
C GLN A 680 -47.53 -69.61 19.98
N ALA A 681 -47.64 -68.33 20.32
CA ALA A 681 -48.69 -67.73 21.17
C ALA A 681 -48.42 -66.21 21.25
N GLY A 682 -49.34 -65.24 21.21
CA GLY A 682 -50.80 -65.26 21.27
C GLY A 682 -51.25 -64.00 22.03
N SER A 683 -52.26 -63.31 21.47
CA SER A 683 -53.10 -62.25 22.06
C SER A 683 -52.51 -60.83 22.16
N GLY A 684 -53.21 -59.75 21.77
CA GLY A 684 -54.53 -59.62 21.18
C GLY A 684 -55.11 -58.22 21.44
N LYS A 685 -55.85 -57.70 20.45
CA LYS A 685 -56.97 -56.72 20.54
C LYS A 685 -56.56 -55.29 20.99
N THR A 686 -57.08 -54.18 20.47
CA THR A 686 -58.38 -53.88 19.81
C THR A 686 -58.36 -52.46 19.23
N SER A 687 -59.01 -52.26 18.07
CA SER A 687 -59.98 -51.19 17.68
C SER A 687 -59.81 -49.74 18.22
N SER A 688 -60.07 -48.63 17.52
CA SER A 688 -61.08 -48.34 16.49
C SER A 688 -60.93 -46.90 15.92
N SER A 689 -61.31 -46.77 14.65
CA SER A 689 -62.09 -45.69 13.98
C SER A 689 -61.93 -44.19 14.28
N ARG A 690 -61.70 -43.40 13.21
CA ARG A 690 -62.64 -42.43 12.56
C ARG A 690 -61.87 -41.69 11.44
N LYS A 691 -62.16 -41.88 10.14
CA LYS A 691 -63.13 -41.16 9.27
C LYS A 691 -63.17 -39.64 9.52
N SER A 692 -63.16 -38.71 8.56
CA SER A 692 -63.09 -38.67 7.07
C SER A 692 -63.12 -37.15 6.66
N PRO A 693 -63.35 -36.70 5.41
CA PRO A 693 -62.55 -35.66 4.73
C PRO A 693 -63.41 -34.41 4.32
N PHE A 694 -63.00 -33.68 3.28
CA PHE A 694 -63.61 -32.52 2.57
C PHE A 694 -62.86 -31.18 2.83
N GLY A 695 -62.59 -30.33 1.85
CA GLY A 695 -62.92 -30.37 0.42
C GLY A 695 -62.46 -29.10 -0.31
N PHE A 696 -62.11 -29.31 -1.58
CA PHE A 696 -62.35 -28.49 -2.77
C PHE A 696 -61.92 -27.02 -2.93
N ARG A 697 -61.56 -26.80 -4.20
CA ARG A 697 -60.98 -25.67 -4.94
C ARG A 697 -62.04 -24.68 -5.44
N ARG A 698 -61.54 -23.49 -5.81
CA ARG A 698 -61.95 -22.55 -6.88
C ARG A 698 -63.11 -21.57 -6.60
N ARG A 699 -62.75 -20.29 -6.59
CA ARG A 699 -62.94 -19.42 -7.77
C ARG A 699 -61.61 -18.79 -8.16
#